data_AF-A0A417FPA8-F1
#
_entry.id   AF-A0A417FPA8-F1
#
_cell.length_a   1.000
_cell.length_b   1.000
_cell.length_c   1.000
_cell.angle_alpha   90.00
_cell.angle_beta   90.00
_cell.angle_gamma   90.00
#
_symmetry.space_group_name_H-M   'P 1'
#
loop_
_entity.id
_entity.type
_entity.pdbx_description
1 polymer ?
#
loop_
_entity_poly.entity_id
_entity_poly.type
_entity_poly.pdbx_seq_one_letter_code
_entity_poly.pdbx_strand_id
1 'polypeptide(L)'
;MREKKFMKLLGVIVLCLAMITTTPISVFAEDIVQTDDVQQVQETTQEDINQDESNNNQGESGTAQNEGEQDVMQRSEAETTESDLNSSIENETENTDESVMLTEEAADVLNIKYSAYLQGTNWQEEKSNGETAGTVGQDRAMKALKVQLENNTGIAGTVQYCAHVSNIGWQNYVEENELAGTTKTGLQIEAIRMKLTGELAEQYDIYYRVHATNVGWLSWVKNDEKAGTVGYAYSVQAVEIKVCKKNSTDAPITEGKGFVSEETLGKIMYQTHVQNIGWQNKVYDGTTAGTVGRNLNLEALKLKVTEAGRAGLTGSITCEAHVQDIGWQSPVADWNTAGTTGKNKKIEAVKINLTEQLAATYDVYYRVHSANYGWLGWAKNGEEAGTKGLNLGAQAIEVKLYEKGSTEAPAQTEKSCVSTENLGSVLYKTHVQNIGWQSNNFYDGQTAGTTGKNYSIEAIQIKVTELGKQSNLTGSILYEAHVQDIGWQGEVADGQTAGTTGKNKKIEAIKIRLSEQLEAQYDIYYRVHSARFGWLDWTKNGEVAGTVGYNAGVEAIEIKLYGKGDVSAPACSGRSYLSADQIGKLTFQTKVEGLDWQDAKGNGEITGTTGVNKAIRQLSMNIAPSMAGGYTGNVEYRLHLSNVGWQDWKTSGEVSGDGINQAEAVQIRLTGELEKYADIYYRTHVSNYGWLGWAKNGQAAGTTKCSYKLQAIQIKIVPKGTAAPGSNSNYYKDTKYIRMLARFSTVSTNDANGFYNMSRALSSFNGVVVNPGQTLSFFGVAGPCGQAQGYRPGGVVGGIGYGGGICQASTTLYGGAIRAGMTIIERNNHTIASTYVPRGLDAMVSYGDSDLKFRNDLGFPVTIKTYTVGNTLYVEFYGQDPGWFDFIEPVSWSSGHSAWAQRKYYKNGSVIRTENLPSSYYYN
;
A
#
# COMPACT_ATOMS: atom_id res chain seq x y z
N MET A 1 -26.99 -23.21 66.79
CA MET A 1 -26.06 -23.36 67.95
C MET A 1 -24.66 -22.98 67.49
N ARG A 2 -23.89 -22.22 68.27
CA ARG A 2 -22.55 -22.59 68.82
C ARG A 2 -21.70 -23.43 67.85
N GLU A 3 -20.51 -23.00 67.41
CA GLU A 3 -19.50 -22.10 68.01
C GLU A 3 -19.14 -20.94 67.02
N LYS A 4 -19.06 -19.65 67.44
CA LYS A 4 -17.86 -18.86 67.90
C LYS A 4 -16.73 -18.68 66.86
N LYS A 5 -16.03 -17.53 66.72
CA LYS A 5 -16.25 -16.09 67.07
C LYS A 5 -15.06 -15.26 66.50
N PHE A 6 -15.16 -13.92 66.56
CA PHE A 6 -14.14 -12.90 66.17
C PHE A 6 -13.87 -12.74 64.65
N MET A 7 -13.84 -11.53 64.07
CA MET A 7 -14.40 -10.25 64.57
C MET A 7 -14.82 -9.30 63.43
N LYS A 8 -15.72 -8.36 63.72
CA LYS A 8 -16.28 -7.36 62.79
C LYS A 8 -15.34 -6.16 62.58
N LEU A 9 -15.45 -5.50 61.42
CA LEU A 9 -15.69 -4.05 61.37
C LEU A 9 -16.47 -3.63 60.10
N LEU A 10 -17.14 -2.47 60.18
CA LEU A 10 -18.16 -1.84 59.30
C LEU A 10 -17.86 -1.82 57.78
N GLY A 11 -18.83 -1.62 56.87
CA GLY A 11 -20.29 -1.38 56.99
C GLY A 11 -20.77 0.03 56.58
N VAL A 12 -21.94 0.12 55.88
CA VAL A 12 -22.60 1.34 55.31
C VAL A 12 -21.94 1.87 54.01
N ILE A 13 -22.53 2.00 52.80
CA ILE A 13 -23.88 1.90 52.18
C ILE A 13 -24.72 3.22 51.99
N VAL A 14 -24.59 3.80 50.78
CA VAL A 14 -25.65 4.32 49.84
C VAL A 14 -26.26 5.74 50.00
N LEU A 15 -26.75 6.28 48.85
CA LEU A 15 -27.47 7.55 48.53
C LEU A 15 -26.64 8.86 48.37
N CYS A 16 -26.88 9.75 47.38
CA CYS A 16 -27.56 9.59 46.07
C CYS A 16 -27.33 10.78 45.09
N LEU A 17 -27.56 10.53 43.79
CA LEU A 17 -27.92 11.46 42.68
C LEU A 17 -27.00 12.63 42.22
N ALA A 18 -26.61 12.54 40.92
CA ALA A 18 -26.96 13.48 39.83
C ALA A 18 -25.83 14.21 39.03
N MET A 19 -26.03 14.17 37.68
CA MET A 19 -25.57 15.09 36.61
C MET A 19 -24.14 15.06 36.01
N ILE A 20 -24.11 14.63 34.73
CA ILE A 20 -23.48 15.30 33.55
C ILE A 20 -22.04 14.92 33.08
N THR A 21 -21.91 14.79 31.74
CA THR A 21 -20.72 14.70 30.84
C THR A 21 -19.79 13.47 30.83
N THR A 22 -20.02 12.61 29.83
CA THR A 22 -19.05 12.17 28.79
C THR A 22 -17.57 11.87 29.16
N THR A 23 -17.18 10.59 29.13
CA THR A 23 -16.31 9.98 28.09
C THR A 23 -15.96 8.52 28.45
N PRO A 24 -15.92 7.57 27.49
CA PRO A 24 -15.36 6.25 27.72
C PRO A 24 -13.86 6.20 27.39
N ILE A 25 -13.07 5.60 28.26
CA ILE A 25 -11.71 5.11 27.97
C ILE A 25 -11.75 3.58 28.03
N SER A 26 -11.07 2.92 27.11
CA SER A 26 -11.04 1.46 26.96
C SER A 26 -10.13 0.78 27.98
N VAL A 27 -10.56 -0.40 28.45
CA VAL A 27 -9.74 -1.39 29.15
C VAL A 27 -10.13 -2.78 28.62
N PHE A 28 -9.16 -3.67 28.50
CA PHE A 28 -9.33 -5.05 28.01
C PHE A 28 -9.84 -5.99 29.12
N ALA A 29 -10.49 -7.08 28.71
CA ALA A 29 -10.59 -8.31 29.49
C ALA A 29 -10.62 -9.52 28.53
N GLU A 30 -9.91 -10.59 28.90
CA GLU A 30 -9.96 -11.91 28.27
C GLU A 30 -10.73 -12.88 29.18
N ASP A 31 -11.28 -13.95 28.60
CA ASP A 31 -11.55 -15.31 29.13
C ASP A 31 -12.60 -15.96 28.18
N ILE A 32 -12.41 -17.11 27.51
CA ILE A 32 -11.88 -18.45 27.84
C ILE A 32 -12.96 -19.38 28.44
N VAL A 33 -12.83 -20.70 28.16
CA VAL A 33 -13.76 -21.85 28.43
C VAL A 33 -14.90 -21.97 27.40
N GLN A 34 -15.06 -23.00 26.53
CA GLN A 34 -14.63 -24.42 26.41
C GLN A 34 -15.63 -25.47 26.93
N THR A 35 -16.26 -26.19 25.99
CA THR A 35 -16.65 -27.64 25.93
C THR A 35 -17.22 -27.86 24.50
N ASP A 36 -16.79 -28.84 23.67
CA ASP A 36 -17.01 -30.31 23.75
C ASP A 36 -18.53 -30.65 23.68
N ASP A 37 -19.06 -31.59 22.88
CA ASP A 37 -18.53 -32.86 22.31
C ASP A 37 -19.48 -33.45 21.19
N VAL A 38 -19.15 -34.64 20.64
CA VAL A 38 -20.00 -35.65 19.90
C VAL A 38 -20.14 -35.55 18.35
N GLN A 39 -20.32 -36.73 17.72
CA GLN A 39 -20.31 -37.05 16.27
C GLN A 39 -21.70 -37.52 15.73
N GLN A 40 -21.72 -38.03 14.47
CA GLN A 40 -22.77 -38.85 13.80
C GLN A 40 -23.94 -38.06 13.15
N VAL A 41 -24.60 -38.50 12.06
CA VAL A 41 -24.39 -39.66 11.14
C VAL A 41 -24.86 -39.34 9.70
N GLN A 42 -24.70 -40.29 8.76
CA GLN A 42 -25.20 -40.24 7.37
C GLN A 42 -26.73 -40.14 7.28
N GLU A 43 -27.26 -39.63 6.16
CA GLU A 43 -28.33 -40.34 5.42
C GLU A 43 -28.41 -39.92 3.94
N THR A 44 -29.14 -40.69 3.14
CA THR A 44 -29.24 -40.60 1.67
C THR A 44 -30.69 -40.63 1.20
N THR A 45 -31.03 -39.87 0.16
CA THR A 45 -32.22 -40.10 -0.68
C THR A 45 -31.88 -39.90 -2.16
N GLN A 46 -32.67 -40.57 -3.02
CA GLN A 46 -32.41 -40.78 -4.45
C GLN A 46 -33.73 -40.74 -5.22
N GLU A 47 -33.67 -40.24 -6.46
CA GLU A 47 -34.68 -40.33 -7.53
C GLU A 47 -36.08 -39.73 -7.30
N ASP A 48 -36.56 -38.99 -8.31
CA ASP A 48 -37.77 -39.40 -9.01
C ASP A 48 -37.73 -38.90 -10.47
N ILE A 49 -38.42 -39.60 -11.38
CA ILE A 49 -38.50 -39.26 -12.82
C ILE A 49 -39.97 -39.29 -13.25
N ASN A 50 -40.41 -38.33 -14.06
CA ASN A 50 -41.60 -38.51 -14.90
C ASN A 50 -41.55 -37.67 -16.17
N GLN A 51 -42.27 -38.11 -17.21
CA GLN A 51 -42.36 -37.48 -18.52
C GLN A 51 -43.80 -37.12 -18.90
N ASP A 52 -43.91 -36.20 -19.87
CA ASP A 52 -44.76 -36.30 -21.07
C ASP A 52 -46.21 -35.74 -21.16
N GLU A 53 -46.61 -35.62 -22.43
CA GLU A 53 -47.94 -35.41 -23.04
C GLU A 53 -48.69 -34.04 -23.01
N SER A 54 -48.31 -33.19 -23.98
CA SER A 54 -49.11 -32.85 -25.19
C SER A 54 -50.41 -32.00 -25.19
N ASN A 55 -50.65 -31.39 -26.37
CA ASN A 55 -51.94 -30.91 -26.96
C ASN A 55 -52.63 -29.63 -26.39
N ASN A 56 -53.40 -28.84 -27.15
CA ASN A 56 -53.32 -28.40 -28.58
C ASN A 56 -54.35 -27.28 -28.89
N ASN A 57 -54.09 -26.40 -29.87
CA ASN A 57 -55.07 -25.64 -30.70
C ASN A 57 -56.08 -24.66 -30.00
N GLN A 58 -56.75 -23.67 -30.66
CA GLN A 58 -56.71 -23.16 -32.05
C GLN A 58 -57.19 -21.68 -32.16
N GLY A 59 -56.98 -21.06 -33.34
CA GLY A 59 -57.56 -19.78 -33.80
C GLY A 59 -56.59 -19.06 -34.76
N GLU A 60 -56.66 -19.28 -36.08
CA GLU A 60 -57.44 -18.49 -37.08
C GLU A 60 -56.95 -17.04 -37.29
N SER A 61 -56.84 -16.49 -38.52
CA SER A 61 -56.91 -17.04 -39.89
C SER A 61 -56.37 -16.02 -40.92
N GLY A 62 -55.87 -16.47 -42.09
CA GLY A 62 -55.67 -15.60 -43.27
C GLY A 62 -54.41 -15.90 -44.11
N THR A 63 -54.58 -16.15 -45.43
CA THR A 63 -53.49 -16.53 -46.36
C THR A 63 -53.65 -15.90 -47.76
N ALA A 64 -52.55 -15.47 -48.39
CA ALA A 64 -52.41 -15.25 -49.84
C ALA A 64 -50.92 -15.17 -50.25
N GLN A 65 -50.62 -15.19 -51.56
CA GLN A 65 -49.27 -15.28 -52.14
C GLN A 65 -48.93 -14.12 -53.11
N ASN A 66 -47.66 -14.11 -53.55
CA ASN A 66 -47.11 -13.59 -54.82
C ASN A 66 -46.80 -12.09 -55.02
N GLU A 67 -45.59 -11.87 -55.57
CA GLU A 67 -45.17 -10.97 -56.67
C GLU A 67 -45.46 -9.46 -56.61
N GLY A 68 -44.42 -8.65 -56.89
CA GLY A 68 -44.54 -7.19 -57.07
C GLY A 68 -43.21 -6.44 -57.24
N GLU A 69 -42.95 -5.95 -58.46
CA GLU A 69 -42.01 -4.86 -58.78
C GLU A 69 -42.67 -3.48 -58.44
N GLN A 70 -42.13 -2.27 -58.63
CA GLN A 70 -40.92 -1.69 -59.27
C GLN A 70 -40.47 -0.49 -58.35
N ASP A 71 -39.90 0.68 -58.66
CA ASP A 71 -39.43 1.45 -59.84
C ASP A 71 -38.31 2.41 -59.32
N VAL A 72 -37.04 2.33 -59.73
CA VAL A 72 -36.35 3.07 -60.83
C VAL A 72 -36.21 4.60 -60.67
N MET A 73 -34.97 5.08 -60.84
CA MET A 73 -34.55 6.27 -61.64
C MET A 73 -33.01 6.26 -61.71
N GLN A 74 -32.38 5.82 -62.82
CA GLN A 74 -31.84 6.64 -63.93
C GLN A 74 -30.62 7.52 -63.54
N ARG A 75 -29.56 7.72 -64.36
CA ARG A 75 -29.12 7.33 -65.73
C ARG A 75 -27.60 7.71 -65.81
N SER A 76 -26.74 7.39 -66.79
CA SER A 76 -26.73 6.51 -67.98
C SER A 76 -25.31 6.54 -68.58
N GLU A 77 -24.82 5.46 -69.20
CA GLU A 77 -23.77 5.53 -70.24
C GLU A 77 -23.95 4.36 -71.24
N ALA A 78 -23.25 4.39 -72.39
CA ALA A 78 -23.81 3.92 -73.66
C ALA A 78 -23.08 2.76 -74.38
N GLU A 79 -23.74 2.24 -75.42
CA GLU A 79 -23.29 1.18 -76.34
C GLU A 79 -22.18 1.63 -77.32
N THR A 80 -21.39 0.68 -77.83
CA THR A 80 -20.78 0.57 -79.20
C THR A 80 -19.62 -0.43 -79.17
N THR A 81 -19.21 -1.18 -80.22
CA THR A 81 -19.84 -1.71 -81.46
C THR A 81 -18.82 -2.70 -82.05
N GLU A 82 -19.29 -3.82 -82.65
CA GLU A 82 -18.56 -4.60 -83.69
C GLU A 82 -17.17 -5.19 -83.34
N SER A 83 -16.59 -6.13 -84.09
CA SER A 83 -17.14 -7.19 -84.94
C SER A 83 -16.08 -8.30 -85.08
N ASP A 84 -16.48 -9.54 -85.38
CA ASP A 84 -15.64 -10.45 -86.15
C ASP A 84 -16.49 -11.54 -86.82
N LEU A 85 -16.20 -11.85 -88.10
CA LEU A 85 -17.07 -12.69 -88.94
C LEU A 85 -16.35 -13.91 -89.54
N ASN A 86 -16.63 -15.06 -88.95
CA ASN A 86 -17.15 -16.26 -89.63
C ASN A 86 -16.74 -16.52 -91.10
N SER A 87 -15.92 -17.56 -91.33
CA SER A 87 -15.90 -18.40 -92.55
C SER A 87 -14.93 -19.60 -92.33
N SER A 88 -15.11 -20.79 -92.94
CA SER A 88 -16.25 -21.32 -93.70
C SER A 88 -16.13 -22.83 -93.97
N ILE A 89 -17.29 -23.50 -94.09
CA ILE A 89 -17.62 -24.55 -95.10
C ILE A 89 -17.31 -26.06 -94.85
N GLU A 90 -18.37 -26.85 -95.14
CA GLU A 90 -18.52 -28.27 -95.54
C GLU A 90 -18.06 -29.47 -94.68
N ASN A 91 -18.99 -30.44 -94.58
CA ASN A 91 -18.72 -31.87 -94.38
C ASN A 91 -18.42 -32.51 -95.75
N GLU A 92 -17.71 -33.64 -95.81
CA GLU A 92 -18.32 -34.95 -96.10
C GLU A 92 -17.30 -36.11 -95.99
N THR A 93 -17.73 -37.33 -96.33
CA THR A 93 -17.14 -38.61 -95.92
C THR A 93 -16.64 -39.48 -97.09
N GLU A 94 -15.77 -40.44 -96.71
CA GLU A 94 -15.50 -41.74 -97.38
C GLU A 94 -14.56 -41.85 -98.60
N ASN A 95 -13.58 -42.76 -98.42
CA ASN A 95 -13.07 -43.80 -99.33
C ASN A 95 -12.52 -43.48 -100.74
N THR A 96 -11.28 -43.91 -101.00
CA THR A 96 -11.00 -45.07 -101.90
C THR A 96 -9.56 -45.60 -101.76
N ASP A 97 -9.30 -46.75 -102.40
CA ASP A 97 -8.06 -47.57 -102.45
C ASP A 97 -6.79 -46.82 -102.95
N GLU A 98 -5.54 -47.35 -102.91
CA GLU A 98 -5.09 -48.75 -102.82
C GLU A 98 -3.67 -48.90 -102.16
N SER A 99 -3.23 -50.14 -101.97
CA SER A 99 -2.07 -50.66 -101.22
C SER A 99 -0.66 -50.03 -101.41
N VAL A 100 0.11 -49.97 -100.31
CA VAL A 100 1.57 -50.22 -100.26
C VAL A 100 1.88 -51.08 -99.02
N MET A 101 2.95 -51.90 -99.04
CA MET A 101 3.19 -52.97 -98.05
C MET A 101 4.08 -52.61 -96.85
N LEU A 102 3.74 -53.24 -95.72
CA LEU A 102 4.57 -53.66 -94.56
C LEU A 102 6.04 -53.19 -94.46
N THR A 103 6.35 -52.56 -93.33
CA THR A 103 7.62 -52.75 -92.59
C THR A 103 7.33 -52.90 -91.09
N GLU A 104 8.28 -53.47 -90.34
CA GLU A 104 8.03 -54.14 -89.04
C GLU A 104 8.00 -53.20 -87.82
N GLU A 105 7.28 -53.64 -86.78
CA GLU A 105 7.38 -53.07 -85.44
C GLU A 105 8.80 -53.28 -84.87
N ALA A 106 9.42 -52.21 -84.37
CA ALA A 106 10.66 -52.33 -83.61
C ALA A 106 10.33 -52.89 -82.22
N ALA A 107 10.59 -54.19 -82.02
CA ALA A 107 10.42 -54.86 -80.72
C ALA A 107 11.18 -54.11 -79.61
N ASP A 108 10.57 -54.00 -78.42
CA ASP A 108 11.05 -53.14 -77.34
C ASP A 108 12.41 -53.65 -76.79
N VAL A 109 13.50 -53.02 -77.21
CA VAL A 109 14.89 -53.52 -77.05
C VAL A 109 15.38 -53.41 -75.60
N LEU A 110 14.60 -52.78 -74.71
CA LEU A 110 14.92 -52.53 -73.31
C LEU A 110 13.64 -52.58 -72.46
N ASN A 111 13.34 -53.74 -71.87
CA ASN A 111 12.18 -53.92 -70.99
C ASN A 111 12.59 -53.83 -69.50
N ILE A 112 11.69 -53.34 -68.65
CA ILE A 112 11.87 -53.28 -67.20
C ILE A 112 10.82 -54.17 -66.52
N LYS A 113 11.26 -55.00 -65.57
CA LYS A 113 10.43 -55.98 -64.89
C LYS A 113 10.51 -55.83 -63.39
N TYR A 114 9.39 -55.99 -62.70
CA TYR A 114 9.34 -55.80 -61.25
C TYR A 114 8.23 -56.59 -60.59
N SER A 115 8.45 -56.96 -59.32
CA SER A 115 7.46 -57.65 -58.49
C SER A 115 7.45 -57.10 -57.09
N ALA A 116 6.26 -56.98 -56.50
CA ALA A 116 6.06 -56.46 -55.15
C ALA A 116 5.74 -57.59 -54.17
N TYR A 117 6.26 -57.47 -52.94
CA TYR A 117 5.86 -58.28 -51.79
C TYR A 117 5.00 -57.43 -50.87
N LEU A 118 3.73 -57.79 -50.68
CA LEU A 118 2.78 -57.04 -49.86
C LEU A 118 2.58 -57.68 -48.47
N GLN A 119 2.02 -56.90 -47.54
CA GLN A 119 1.67 -57.40 -46.21
C GLN A 119 0.67 -58.55 -46.28
N GLY A 120 1.06 -59.71 -45.74
CA GLY A 120 0.20 -60.89 -45.68
C GLY A 120 0.07 -61.68 -46.99
N THR A 121 0.92 -61.41 -48.00
CA THR A 121 0.98 -62.18 -49.25
C THR A 121 2.38 -62.75 -49.49
N ASN A 122 2.51 -63.59 -50.51
CA ASN A 122 3.79 -63.86 -51.16
C ASN A 122 4.16 -62.68 -52.10
N TRP A 123 5.26 -62.82 -52.85
CA TRP A 123 5.51 -62.01 -54.04
C TRP A 123 4.33 -62.12 -55.02
N GLN A 124 3.93 -60.99 -55.61
CA GLN A 124 3.01 -60.96 -56.74
C GLN A 124 3.70 -61.40 -58.04
N GLU A 125 2.89 -61.66 -59.06
CA GLU A 125 3.36 -61.87 -60.43
C GLU A 125 4.22 -60.68 -60.92
N GLU A 126 5.19 -60.99 -61.77
CA GLU A 126 6.05 -60.00 -62.42
C GLU A 126 5.23 -59.07 -63.33
N LYS A 127 5.61 -57.80 -63.32
CA LYS A 127 5.00 -56.70 -64.08
C LYS A 127 6.05 -56.02 -64.95
N SER A 128 5.65 -55.66 -66.16
CA SER A 128 6.52 -55.11 -67.21
C SER A 128 6.37 -53.59 -67.35
N ASN A 129 7.09 -53.00 -68.32
CA ASN A 129 7.20 -51.56 -68.58
C ASN A 129 5.89 -50.75 -68.40
N GLY A 130 5.72 -50.10 -67.24
CA GLY A 130 4.57 -49.25 -66.90
C GLY A 130 3.36 -49.91 -66.24
N GLU A 131 3.34 -51.23 -66.04
CA GLU A 131 2.22 -51.95 -65.38
C GLU A 131 2.18 -51.73 -63.85
N THR A 132 0.99 -51.62 -63.25
CA THR A 132 0.88 -51.45 -61.79
C THR A 132 1.26 -52.73 -61.03
N ALA A 133 2.32 -52.66 -60.21
CA ALA A 133 2.67 -53.72 -59.24
C ALA A 133 2.26 -53.31 -57.82
N GLY A 134 1.48 -54.14 -57.12
CA GLY A 134 0.97 -53.86 -55.77
C GLY A 134 -0.55 -53.98 -55.67
N THR A 135 -1.16 -53.14 -54.85
CA THR A 135 -2.62 -52.96 -54.76
C THR A 135 -2.95 -51.49 -54.53
N VAL A 136 -3.87 -50.92 -55.33
CA VAL A 136 -4.42 -49.58 -55.11
C VAL A 136 -5.63 -49.68 -54.18
N GLY A 137 -5.65 -48.91 -53.08
CA GLY A 137 -6.83 -48.74 -52.22
C GLY A 137 -7.24 -49.95 -51.38
N GLN A 138 -6.33 -50.90 -51.11
CA GLN A 138 -6.61 -52.12 -50.31
C GLN A 138 -5.88 -52.16 -48.96
N ASP A 139 -5.19 -51.07 -48.58
CA ASP A 139 -4.39 -50.94 -47.34
C ASP A 139 -3.40 -52.07 -47.06
N ARG A 140 -2.88 -52.69 -48.13
CA ARG A 140 -1.77 -53.65 -48.06
C ARG A 140 -0.45 -52.92 -48.30
N ALA A 141 0.26 -52.67 -47.21
CA ALA A 141 1.60 -52.09 -47.24
C ALA A 141 2.59 -52.98 -48.02
N MET A 142 3.31 -52.39 -48.97
CA MET A 142 4.46 -53.00 -49.64
C MET A 142 5.62 -53.14 -48.64
N LYS A 143 6.28 -54.29 -48.69
CA LYS A 143 7.32 -54.72 -47.74
C LYS A 143 8.67 -54.85 -48.42
N ALA A 144 8.69 -55.48 -49.59
CA ALA A 144 9.86 -55.57 -50.45
C ALA A 144 9.49 -55.37 -51.92
N LEU A 145 10.49 -54.98 -52.71
CA LEU A 145 10.42 -54.75 -54.14
C LEU A 145 11.64 -55.39 -54.81
N LYS A 146 11.39 -56.04 -55.95
CA LYS A 146 12.40 -56.56 -56.89
C LYS A 146 12.23 -55.83 -58.22
N VAL A 147 13.34 -55.43 -58.83
CA VAL A 147 13.38 -54.83 -60.18
C VAL A 147 14.52 -55.46 -60.98
N GLN A 148 14.27 -55.82 -62.24
CA GLN A 148 15.21 -56.42 -63.19
C GLN A 148 15.11 -55.73 -64.55
N LEU A 149 16.21 -55.67 -65.30
CA LEU A 149 16.27 -55.00 -66.60
C LEU A 149 16.61 -55.99 -67.73
N GLU A 150 15.68 -56.18 -68.66
CA GLU A 150 15.91 -56.98 -69.87
C GLU A 150 16.55 -56.10 -70.96
N ASN A 151 17.87 -55.89 -70.82
CA ASN A 151 18.67 -55.06 -71.72
C ASN A 151 19.20 -55.85 -72.92
N ASN A 152 18.48 -55.80 -74.05
CA ASN A 152 18.90 -56.37 -75.32
C ASN A 152 19.60 -55.35 -76.25
N THR A 153 19.85 -54.12 -75.77
CA THR A 153 20.34 -52.99 -76.61
C THR A 153 21.82 -53.11 -77.02
N GLY A 154 22.60 -53.91 -76.29
CA GLY A 154 24.06 -53.94 -76.40
C GLY A 154 24.78 -52.78 -75.69
N ILE A 155 24.06 -51.82 -75.09
CA ILE A 155 24.63 -50.70 -74.32
C ILE A 155 24.95 -51.17 -72.90
N ALA A 156 26.13 -50.81 -72.37
CA ALA A 156 26.54 -51.24 -71.04
C ALA A 156 25.76 -50.51 -69.93
N GLY A 157 25.03 -51.26 -69.09
CA GLY A 157 24.32 -50.71 -67.94
C GLY A 157 23.23 -51.65 -67.37
N THR A 158 22.85 -51.41 -66.11
CA THR A 158 21.75 -52.10 -65.40
C THR A 158 20.95 -51.11 -64.53
N VAL A 159 20.05 -51.59 -63.69
CA VAL A 159 19.22 -50.81 -62.75
C VAL A 159 19.70 -50.97 -61.29
N GLN A 160 19.93 -49.85 -60.61
CA GLN A 160 20.18 -49.79 -59.17
C GLN A 160 19.00 -49.12 -58.45
N TYR A 161 18.56 -49.67 -57.33
CA TYR A 161 17.39 -49.16 -56.59
C TYR A 161 17.50 -49.37 -55.08
N CYS A 162 16.80 -48.55 -54.30
CA CYS A 162 16.65 -48.73 -52.86
C CYS A 162 15.27 -48.29 -52.35
N ALA A 163 14.97 -48.65 -51.10
CA ALA A 163 13.76 -48.29 -50.40
C ALA A 163 14.06 -47.49 -49.13
N HIS A 164 13.17 -46.55 -48.80
CA HIS A 164 13.00 -46.02 -47.45
C HIS A 164 12.07 -46.96 -46.69
N VAL A 165 12.58 -47.63 -45.66
CA VAL A 165 11.81 -48.54 -44.83
C VAL A 165 11.46 -47.88 -43.50
N SER A 166 10.19 -47.94 -43.11
CA SER A 166 9.67 -47.42 -41.84
C SER A 166 10.52 -47.89 -40.66
N ASN A 167 10.91 -46.97 -39.78
CA ASN A 167 11.81 -47.19 -38.63
C ASN A 167 13.23 -47.72 -38.96
N ILE A 168 13.64 -47.75 -40.24
CA ILE A 168 15.01 -48.07 -40.69
C ILE A 168 15.65 -46.89 -41.44
N GLY A 169 14.87 -46.16 -42.24
CA GLY A 169 15.36 -45.11 -43.14
C GLY A 169 15.67 -45.61 -44.54
N TRP A 170 16.42 -44.82 -45.32
CA TRP A 170 16.92 -45.21 -46.64
C TRP A 170 17.95 -46.33 -46.52
N GLN A 171 17.71 -47.42 -47.24
CA GLN A 171 18.68 -48.51 -47.41
C GLN A 171 19.71 -48.16 -48.49
N ASN A 172 20.81 -48.91 -48.52
CA ASN A 172 21.75 -48.89 -49.64
C ASN A 172 21.05 -49.29 -50.95
N TYR A 173 21.64 -48.91 -52.08
CA TYR A 173 21.27 -49.45 -53.39
C TYR A 173 21.55 -50.95 -53.43
N VAL A 174 20.63 -51.68 -54.05
CA VAL A 174 20.78 -53.07 -54.45
C VAL A 174 20.78 -53.15 -55.98
N GLU A 175 21.38 -54.20 -56.52
CA GLU A 175 21.44 -54.45 -57.96
C GLU A 175 20.16 -55.15 -58.47
N GLU A 176 20.12 -55.45 -59.77
CA GLU A 176 18.95 -56.09 -60.38
C GLU A 176 18.59 -57.46 -59.77
N ASN A 177 17.30 -57.70 -59.61
CA ASN A 177 16.69 -58.86 -58.95
C ASN A 177 17.16 -59.12 -57.49
N GLU A 178 17.89 -58.21 -56.84
CA GLU A 178 18.10 -58.24 -55.39
C GLU A 178 16.84 -57.81 -54.61
N LEU A 179 16.94 -57.54 -53.29
CA LEU A 179 15.79 -57.21 -52.45
C LEU A 179 15.92 -55.82 -51.84
N ALA A 180 15.19 -54.84 -52.39
CA ALA A 180 14.93 -53.57 -51.73
C ALA A 180 13.76 -53.74 -50.74
N GLY A 181 13.86 -53.13 -49.56
CA GLY A 181 12.86 -53.27 -48.49
C GLY A 181 13.22 -54.35 -47.47
N THR A 182 12.21 -55.02 -46.91
CA THR A 182 12.37 -56.14 -45.98
C THR A 182 11.10 -57.01 -45.90
N THR A 183 11.25 -58.33 -45.76
CA THR A 183 10.12 -59.25 -45.50
C THR A 183 9.75 -59.36 -44.01
N LYS A 184 10.41 -58.60 -43.11
CA LYS A 184 10.14 -58.61 -41.67
C LYS A 184 8.77 -58.00 -41.34
N THR A 185 8.06 -58.63 -40.41
CA THR A 185 6.78 -58.14 -39.87
C THR A 185 6.94 -56.77 -39.19
N GLY A 186 5.99 -55.85 -39.42
CA GLY A 186 5.92 -54.56 -38.72
C GLY A 186 6.70 -53.40 -39.34
N LEU A 187 7.40 -53.62 -40.45
CA LEU A 187 8.12 -52.58 -41.22
C LEU A 187 7.53 -52.50 -42.64
N GLN A 188 7.59 -51.36 -43.33
CA GLN A 188 7.08 -51.19 -44.71
C GLN A 188 7.96 -50.26 -45.54
N ILE A 189 7.88 -50.37 -46.86
CA ILE A 189 8.37 -49.34 -47.78
C ILE A 189 7.45 -48.12 -47.67
N GLU A 190 8.05 -46.95 -47.44
CA GLU A 190 7.37 -45.64 -47.42
C GLU A 190 7.73 -44.79 -48.65
N ALA A 191 8.95 -44.97 -49.18
CA ALA A 191 9.44 -44.34 -50.41
C ALA A 191 10.47 -45.24 -51.13
N ILE A 192 10.73 -44.96 -52.41
CA ILE A 192 11.71 -45.65 -53.27
C ILE A 192 12.58 -44.66 -54.05
N ARG A 193 13.74 -45.11 -54.54
CA ARG A 193 14.69 -44.33 -55.35
C ARG A 193 15.40 -45.29 -56.32
N MET A 194 15.50 -44.95 -57.60
CA MET A 194 16.02 -45.82 -58.65
C MET A 194 16.78 -45.05 -59.73
N LYS A 195 17.78 -45.68 -60.34
CA LYS A 195 18.58 -45.10 -61.42
C LYS A 195 19.09 -46.20 -62.35
N LEU A 196 19.35 -45.85 -63.60
CA LEU A 196 20.16 -46.68 -64.49
C LEU A 196 21.65 -46.45 -64.19
N THR A 197 22.50 -47.39 -64.61
CA THR A 197 23.96 -47.31 -64.49
C THR A 197 24.64 -47.42 -65.87
N GLY A 198 25.95 -47.12 -65.93
CA GLY A 198 26.74 -47.23 -67.16
C GLY A 198 26.32 -46.26 -68.27
N GLU A 199 26.72 -46.58 -69.50
CA GLU A 199 26.37 -45.86 -70.74
C GLU A 199 24.85 -45.83 -70.98
N LEU A 200 24.11 -46.80 -70.45
CA LEU A 200 22.65 -46.84 -70.54
C LEU A 200 22.01 -45.62 -69.87
N ALA A 201 22.56 -45.18 -68.73
CA ALA A 201 22.13 -43.97 -68.03
C ALA A 201 22.41 -42.67 -68.81
N GLU A 202 23.24 -42.71 -69.86
CA GLU A 202 23.45 -41.57 -70.76
C GLU A 202 22.35 -41.45 -71.81
N GLN A 203 21.73 -42.56 -72.22
CA GLN A 203 20.76 -42.62 -73.34
C GLN A 203 19.30 -42.83 -72.91
N TYR A 204 19.06 -43.41 -71.74
CA TYR A 204 17.73 -43.74 -71.21
C TYR A 204 17.47 -43.08 -69.86
N ASP A 205 16.20 -42.85 -69.57
CA ASP A 205 15.69 -42.39 -68.28
C ASP A 205 14.81 -43.50 -67.66
N ILE A 206 14.99 -43.79 -66.38
CA ILE A 206 14.07 -44.64 -65.60
C ILE A 206 13.12 -43.74 -64.81
N TYR A 207 11.83 -43.88 -65.11
CA TYR A 207 10.72 -43.19 -64.48
C TYR A 207 10.02 -44.12 -63.49
N TYR A 208 9.57 -43.59 -62.36
CA TYR A 208 8.78 -44.36 -61.39
C TYR A 208 7.83 -43.46 -60.59
N ARG A 209 6.72 -44.04 -60.15
CA ARG A 209 5.80 -43.43 -59.17
C ARG A 209 5.26 -44.47 -58.21
N VAL A 210 4.71 -44.02 -57.09
CA VAL A 210 4.10 -44.88 -56.08
C VAL A 210 2.71 -44.38 -55.66
N HIS A 211 1.84 -45.33 -55.33
CA HIS A 211 0.59 -45.10 -54.65
C HIS A 211 0.82 -45.21 -53.15
N ALA A 212 0.74 -44.12 -52.41
CA ALA A 212 0.93 -44.08 -50.96
C ALA A 212 -0.39 -44.04 -50.19
N THR A 213 -0.42 -44.72 -49.04
CA THR A 213 -1.56 -44.75 -48.11
C THR A 213 -1.95 -43.32 -47.71
N ASN A 214 -3.24 -42.99 -47.68
CA ASN A 214 -3.77 -41.64 -47.37
C ASN A 214 -3.29 -40.49 -48.30
N VAL A 215 -2.62 -40.79 -49.42
CA VAL A 215 -2.12 -39.77 -50.37
C VAL A 215 -2.57 -40.07 -51.80
N GLY A 216 -2.68 -41.34 -52.19
CA GLY A 216 -2.97 -41.76 -53.56
C GLY A 216 -1.70 -41.88 -54.41
N TRP A 217 -1.84 -41.81 -55.74
CA TRP A 217 -0.72 -41.76 -56.66
C TRP A 217 0.00 -40.40 -56.57
N LEU A 218 1.30 -40.45 -56.30
CA LEU A 218 2.21 -39.32 -56.46
C LEU A 218 2.64 -39.18 -57.92
N SER A 219 3.14 -38.00 -58.31
CA SER A 219 3.64 -37.76 -59.67
C SER A 219 4.81 -38.70 -60.03
N TRP A 220 5.03 -38.88 -61.33
CA TRP A 220 6.25 -39.54 -61.81
C TRP A 220 7.48 -38.72 -61.44
N VAL A 221 8.53 -39.43 -61.03
CA VAL A 221 9.90 -38.92 -60.88
C VAL A 221 10.81 -39.75 -61.77
N LYS A 222 12.06 -39.33 -61.97
CA LYS A 222 13.05 -40.11 -62.71
C LYS A 222 14.44 -40.09 -62.08
N ASN A 223 15.31 -40.99 -62.54
CA ASN A 223 16.77 -40.96 -62.36
C ASN A 223 17.26 -40.41 -61.01
N ASP A 224 17.19 -41.23 -59.97
CA ASP A 224 17.70 -40.92 -58.63
C ASP A 224 16.91 -39.80 -57.89
N GLU A 225 15.71 -39.45 -58.33
CA GLU A 225 14.75 -38.68 -57.52
C GLU A 225 14.07 -39.57 -56.46
N LYS A 226 13.57 -38.99 -55.36
CA LYS A 226 12.79 -39.76 -54.36
C LYS A 226 11.36 -39.91 -54.87
N ALA A 227 10.71 -41.07 -54.68
CA ALA A 227 9.26 -41.25 -54.90
C ALA A 227 8.59 -41.81 -53.64
N GLY A 228 7.49 -41.21 -53.17
CA GLY A 228 6.74 -41.68 -52.00
C GLY A 228 6.69 -40.72 -50.81
N THR A 229 6.56 -41.27 -49.61
CA THR A 229 6.32 -40.52 -48.37
C THR A 229 7.39 -40.81 -47.31
N VAL A 230 7.72 -39.81 -46.48
CA VAL A 230 8.60 -39.99 -45.30
C VAL A 230 8.04 -39.23 -44.09
N GLY A 231 8.12 -39.84 -42.90
CA GLY A 231 7.72 -39.25 -41.61
C GLY A 231 6.26 -39.53 -41.19
N TYR A 232 5.35 -39.68 -42.16
CA TYR A 232 3.92 -39.92 -41.91
C TYR A 232 3.56 -41.37 -41.51
N ALA A 233 4.53 -42.30 -41.51
CA ALA A 233 4.33 -43.76 -41.43
C ALA A 233 3.45 -44.38 -42.55
N TYR A 234 3.07 -43.58 -43.56
CA TYR A 234 2.27 -44.03 -44.71
C TYR A 234 3.05 -45.01 -45.57
N SER A 235 2.40 -46.12 -45.93
CA SER A 235 3.02 -47.17 -46.75
C SER A 235 2.80 -46.94 -48.24
N VAL A 236 3.81 -47.28 -49.05
CA VAL A 236 3.62 -47.58 -50.47
C VAL A 236 2.70 -48.81 -50.57
N GLN A 237 1.66 -48.73 -51.39
CA GLN A 237 0.72 -49.83 -51.65
C GLN A 237 0.90 -50.39 -53.08
N ALA A 238 1.30 -49.54 -54.03
CA ALA A 238 1.64 -49.92 -55.39
C ALA A 238 2.75 -49.05 -55.99
N VAL A 239 3.41 -49.55 -57.03
CA VAL A 239 4.47 -48.90 -57.81
C VAL A 239 4.23 -49.12 -59.31
N GLU A 240 4.60 -48.13 -60.10
CA GLU A 240 4.77 -48.25 -61.56
C GLU A 240 6.18 -47.78 -61.92
N ILE A 241 6.83 -48.49 -62.83
CA ILE A 241 8.20 -48.22 -63.28
C ILE A 241 8.20 -48.31 -64.81
N LYS A 242 8.71 -47.27 -65.48
CA LYS A 242 8.83 -47.23 -66.93
C LYS A 242 10.24 -46.82 -67.32
N VAL A 243 10.86 -47.52 -68.27
CA VAL A 243 12.11 -47.08 -68.90
C VAL A 243 11.80 -46.52 -70.28
N CYS A 244 12.28 -45.30 -70.55
CA CYS A 244 12.11 -44.61 -71.82
C CYS A 244 13.45 -44.12 -72.35
N LYS A 245 13.61 -44.09 -73.67
CA LYS A 245 14.74 -43.37 -74.29
C LYS A 245 14.61 -41.88 -73.96
N LYS A 246 15.74 -41.20 -73.67
CA LYS A 246 15.73 -39.77 -73.37
C LYS A 246 15.10 -38.97 -74.50
N ASN A 247 14.25 -38.02 -74.12
CA ASN A 247 13.44 -37.18 -75.01
C ASN A 247 12.41 -37.96 -75.87
N SER A 248 12.06 -39.21 -75.52
CA SER A 248 10.91 -39.88 -76.13
C SER A 248 9.60 -39.17 -75.77
N THR A 249 8.66 -39.12 -76.71
CA THR A 249 7.26 -38.72 -76.50
C THR A 249 6.51 -39.61 -75.51
N ASP A 250 6.98 -40.84 -75.29
CA ASP A 250 6.38 -41.82 -74.37
C ASP A 250 6.84 -41.65 -72.92
N ALA A 251 7.66 -40.64 -72.65
CA ALA A 251 8.13 -40.28 -71.32
C ALA A 251 6.96 -39.82 -70.42
N PRO A 252 6.80 -40.39 -69.21
CA PRO A 252 5.82 -39.89 -68.25
C PRO A 252 6.07 -38.43 -67.85
N ILE A 253 4.99 -37.66 -67.72
CA ILE A 253 5.03 -36.26 -67.26
C ILE A 253 5.42 -36.23 -65.78
N THR A 254 6.54 -35.58 -65.45
CA THR A 254 7.08 -35.46 -64.09
C THR A 254 6.65 -34.17 -63.38
N GLU A 255 5.53 -33.58 -63.78
CA GLU A 255 4.97 -32.39 -63.15
C GLU A 255 4.17 -32.75 -61.88
N GLY A 256 4.30 -31.92 -60.83
CA GLY A 256 3.67 -32.14 -59.52
C GLY A 256 4.61 -32.80 -58.50
N LYS A 257 4.02 -33.34 -57.42
CA LYS A 257 4.79 -33.89 -56.29
C LYS A 257 4.92 -35.41 -56.41
N GLY A 258 6.11 -35.88 -56.75
CA GLY A 258 6.46 -37.31 -56.68
C GLY A 258 6.89 -37.78 -55.28
N PHE A 259 7.27 -36.84 -54.40
CA PHE A 259 7.71 -37.10 -53.04
C PHE A 259 7.10 -36.10 -52.05
N VAL A 260 6.76 -36.57 -50.84
CA VAL A 260 6.25 -35.73 -49.74
C VAL A 260 6.87 -36.17 -48.42
N SER A 261 7.57 -35.26 -47.73
CA SER A 261 8.09 -35.46 -46.37
C SER A 261 7.48 -34.45 -45.40
N GLU A 262 7.37 -34.79 -44.12
CA GLU A 262 7.03 -33.79 -43.08
C GLU A 262 8.06 -32.64 -43.04
N GLU A 263 9.31 -32.94 -43.38
CA GLU A 263 10.42 -31.99 -43.56
C GLU A 263 10.24 -31.04 -44.76
N THR A 264 9.16 -31.21 -45.54
CA THR A 264 8.85 -30.40 -46.74
C THR A 264 7.52 -29.65 -46.68
N LEU A 265 6.83 -29.65 -45.52
CA LEU A 265 5.53 -28.96 -45.37
C LEU A 265 5.62 -27.47 -45.04
N GLY A 266 6.70 -27.02 -44.40
CA GLY A 266 6.94 -25.64 -44.00
C GLY A 266 8.39 -25.42 -43.57
N LYS A 267 8.82 -24.18 -43.36
CA LYS A 267 10.21 -23.82 -43.01
C LYS A 267 10.58 -24.21 -41.56
N ILE A 268 9.65 -24.11 -40.61
CA ILE A 268 9.81 -24.61 -39.23
C ILE A 268 8.73 -25.65 -38.89
N MET A 269 9.11 -26.68 -38.15
CA MET A 269 8.21 -27.71 -37.59
C MET A 269 8.33 -27.73 -36.07
N TYR A 270 7.21 -27.78 -35.35
CA TYR A 270 7.18 -27.82 -33.88
C TYR A 270 5.98 -28.59 -33.31
N GLN A 271 6.11 -29.01 -32.05
CA GLN A 271 5.05 -29.68 -31.27
C GLN A 271 5.20 -29.34 -29.78
N THR A 272 4.10 -29.39 -29.03
CA THR A 272 4.07 -29.12 -27.58
C THR A 272 3.58 -30.32 -26.78
N HIS A 273 4.01 -30.42 -25.52
CA HIS A 273 3.50 -31.37 -24.53
C HIS A 273 2.53 -30.61 -23.61
N VAL A 274 1.24 -30.88 -23.73
CA VAL A 274 0.20 -30.20 -22.93
C VAL A 274 -0.13 -31.04 -21.70
N GLN A 275 -0.23 -30.38 -20.55
CA GLN A 275 -0.68 -30.96 -19.28
C GLN A 275 -1.96 -31.78 -19.47
N ASN A 276 -1.98 -33.01 -18.98
CA ASN A 276 -3.09 -33.97 -19.08
C ASN A 276 -3.48 -34.42 -20.52
N ILE A 277 -2.74 -34.04 -21.58
CA ILE A 277 -2.93 -34.56 -22.95
C ILE A 277 -1.66 -35.23 -23.50
N GLY A 278 -0.47 -34.75 -23.11
CA GLY A 278 0.81 -35.22 -23.64
C GLY A 278 1.23 -34.49 -24.92
N TRP A 279 2.12 -35.12 -25.70
CA TRP A 279 2.59 -34.56 -26.98
C TRP A 279 1.44 -34.41 -27.99
N GLN A 280 1.25 -33.19 -28.49
CA GLN A 280 0.30 -32.87 -29.55
C GLN A 280 0.91 -33.16 -30.93
N ASN A 281 0.07 -33.12 -31.97
CA ASN A 281 0.49 -33.23 -33.37
C ASN A 281 1.54 -32.16 -33.75
N LYS A 282 2.36 -32.48 -34.74
CA LYS A 282 3.33 -31.54 -35.34
C LYS A 282 2.59 -30.47 -36.13
N VAL A 283 3.03 -29.21 -35.99
CA VAL A 283 2.52 -28.05 -36.72
C VAL A 283 3.66 -27.24 -37.32
N TYR A 284 3.35 -26.32 -38.23
CA TYR A 284 4.32 -25.65 -39.11
C TYR A 284 4.06 -24.14 -39.21
N ASP A 285 5.12 -23.37 -39.50
CA ASP A 285 5.09 -21.96 -39.96
C ASP A 285 3.99 -21.05 -39.35
N GLY A 286 4.00 -20.88 -38.02
CA GLY A 286 3.10 -19.95 -37.32
C GLY A 286 1.73 -20.55 -36.94
N THR A 287 1.47 -21.82 -37.23
CA THR A 287 0.26 -22.53 -36.77
C THR A 287 0.28 -22.71 -35.24
N THR A 288 -0.83 -22.46 -34.54
CA THR A 288 -0.90 -22.58 -33.07
C THR A 288 -0.57 -24.00 -32.57
N ALA A 289 0.39 -24.14 -31.65
CA ALA A 289 0.69 -25.39 -30.94
C ALA A 289 0.30 -25.30 -29.46
N GLY A 290 -0.59 -26.19 -28.99
CA GLY A 290 -1.08 -26.22 -27.60
C GLY A 290 -2.59 -26.08 -27.51
N THR A 291 -3.09 -25.45 -26.45
CA THR A 291 -4.54 -25.22 -26.25
C THR A 291 -4.84 -23.78 -25.85
N VAL A 292 -5.60 -23.07 -26.68
CA VAL A 292 -6.21 -21.77 -26.32
C VAL A 292 -7.50 -22.02 -25.53
N GLY A 293 -7.75 -21.23 -24.47
CA GLY A 293 -9.02 -21.22 -23.72
C GLY A 293 -9.33 -22.44 -22.84
N ARG A 294 -8.51 -23.51 -22.86
CA ARG A 294 -8.77 -24.76 -22.11
C ARG A 294 -8.14 -24.82 -20.71
N ASN A 295 -7.40 -23.79 -20.29
CA ASN A 295 -6.69 -23.72 -19.01
C ASN A 295 -5.71 -24.88 -18.71
N LEU A 296 -5.21 -25.55 -19.75
CA LEU A 296 -4.14 -26.53 -19.66
C LEU A 296 -2.80 -25.86 -20.05
N ASN A 297 -1.75 -26.19 -19.32
CA ASN A 297 -0.44 -25.56 -19.51
C ASN A 297 0.45 -26.40 -20.44
N LEU A 298 1.39 -25.75 -21.13
CA LEU A 298 2.53 -26.42 -21.76
C LEU A 298 3.51 -26.87 -20.67
N GLU A 299 3.90 -28.14 -20.66
CA GLU A 299 5.01 -28.62 -19.83
C GLU A 299 6.34 -28.63 -20.61
N ALA A 300 6.28 -28.92 -21.91
CA ALA A 300 7.44 -29.00 -22.81
C ALA A 300 7.10 -28.61 -24.26
N LEU A 301 8.14 -28.36 -25.06
CA LEU A 301 8.05 -28.19 -26.50
C LEU A 301 9.27 -28.80 -27.24
N LYS A 302 9.08 -29.05 -28.54
CA LYS A 302 10.11 -29.42 -29.51
C LYS A 302 9.93 -28.60 -30.78
N LEU A 303 11.03 -28.18 -31.39
CA LEU A 303 11.03 -27.45 -32.65
C LEU A 303 12.31 -27.72 -33.43
N LYS A 304 12.24 -27.64 -34.75
CA LYS A 304 13.41 -27.69 -35.65
C LYS A 304 13.16 -26.88 -36.92
N VAL A 305 14.23 -26.39 -37.53
CA VAL A 305 14.20 -26.00 -38.95
C VAL A 305 14.18 -27.26 -39.81
N THR A 306 13.28 -27.32 -40.78
CA THR A 306 13.04 -28.49 -41.64
C THR A 306 14.03 -28.57 -42.81
N GLU A 307 14.00 -29.62 -43.63
CA GLU A 307 14.73 -29.63 -44.92
C GLU A 307 14.34 -28.40 -45.79
N ALA A 308 13.04 -28.07 -45.88
CA ALA A 308 12.55 -26.94 -46.66
C ALA A 308 12.93 -25.56 -46.10
N GLY A 309 13.00 -25.40 -44.78
CA GLY A 309 13.49 -24.15 -44.16
C GLY A 309 15.00 -24.05 -44.11
N ARG A 310 15.71 -25.18 -44.18
CA ARG A 310 17.16 -25.23 -44.14
C ARG A 310 17.78 -24.95 -45.50
N ALA A 311 17.25 -25.52 -46.59
CA ALA A 311 17.73 -25.28 -47.96
C ALA A 311 19.26 -25.37 -48.16
N GLY A 312 19.94 -26.23 -47.38
CA GLY A 312 21.40 -26.40 -47.38
C GLY A 312 22.20 -25.55 -46.37
N LEU A 313 21.55 -24.64 -45.64
CA LEU A 313 22.18 -23.75 -44.64
C LEU A 313 22.66 -24.51 -43.39
N THR A 314 23.80 -24.09 -42.83
CA THR A 314 24.32 -24.58 -41.54
C THR A 314 23.68 -23.89 -40.33
N GLY A 315 23.91 -24.43 -39.12
CA GLY A 315 23.32 -23.99 -37.86
C GLY A 315 22.10 -24.79 -37.42
N SER A 316 21.43 -24.32 -36.37
CA SER A 316 20.26 -24.93 -35.74
C SER A 316 19.28 -23.86 -35.26
N ILE A 317 18.05 -24.26 -34.92
CA ILE A 317 17.21 -23.49 -34.01
C ILE A 317 17.40 -23.99 -32.58
N THR A 318 17.49 -23.08 -31.62
CA THR A 318 17.67 -23.34 -30.19
C THR A 318 16.50 -22.79 -29.39
N CYS A 319 16.17 -23.44 -28.27
CA CYS A 319 15.12 -22.99 -27.37
C CYS A 319 15.51 -23.16 -25.89
N GLU A 320 15.29 -22.11 -25.10
CA GLU A 320 15.29 -22.15 -23.64
C GLU A 320 13.84 -22.10 -23.13
N ALA A 321 13.55 -22.80 -22.03
CA ALA A 321 12.27 -22.72 -21.33
C ALA A 321 12.48 -22.30 -19.87
N HIS A 322 11.68 -21.34 -19.41
CA HIS A 322 11.54 -20.98 -18.01
C HIS A 322 10.46 -21.88 -17.40
N VAL A 323 10.86 -22.85 -16.59
CA VAL A 323 9.93 -23.84 -15.99
C VAL A 323 9.66 -23.51 -14.53
N GLN A 324 8.40 -23.68 -14.12
CA GLN A 324 7.94 -23.41 -12.75
C GLN A 324 8.85 -24.11 -11.71
N ASP A 325 9.28 -23.35 -10.68
CA ASP A 325 10.22 -23.76 -9.63
C ASP A 325 11.51 -24.43 -10.12
N ILE A 326 11.95 -24.13 -11.35
CA ILE A 326 13.24 -24.54 -11.95
C ILE A 326 13.97 -23.32 -12.52
N GLY A 327 13.26 -22.37 -13.11
CA GLY A 327 13.83 -21.22 -13.82
C GLY A 327 14.21 -21.56 -15.27
N TRP A 328 15.10 -20.75 -15.86
CA TRP A 328 15.61 -20.99 -17.22
C TRP A 328 16.45 -22.27 -17.29
N GLN A 329 16.04 -23.21 -18.14
CA GLN A 329 16.83 -24.38 -18.52
C GLN A 329 17.82 -24.02 -19.64
N SER A 330 18.93 -24.76 -19.73
CA SER A 330 19.92 -24.60 -20.80
C SER A 330 19.30 -24.75 -22.21
N PRO A 331 19.78 -24.00 -23.22
CA PRO A 331 19.24 -24.06 -24.57
C PRO A 331 19.40 -25.46 -25.17
N VAL A 332 18.33 -25.98 -25.76
CA VAL A 332 18.34 -27.23 -26.54
C VAL A 332 18.18 -26.93 -28.03
N ALA A 333 18.90 -27.65 -28.88
CA ALA A 333 18.86 -27.48 -30.34
C ALA A 333 17.96 -28.52 -31.03
N ASP A 334 17.43 -28.18 -32.21
CA ASP A 334 16.81 -29.07 -33.22
C ASP A 334 16.17 -30.37 -32.68
N TRP A 335 14.86 -30.32 -32.40
CA TRP A 335 13.99 -31.45 -31.99
C TRP A 335 14.27 -32.07 -30.61
N ASN A 336 15.24 -31.57 -29.85
CA ASN A 336 15.38 -31.86 -28.43
C ASN A 336 14.28 -31.18 -27.60
N THR A 337 13.99 -31.75 -26.42
CA THR A 337 12.89 -31.30 -25.55
C THR A 337 13.31 -30.11 -24.69
N ALA A 338 12.70 -28.94 -24.92
CA ALA A 338 12.71 -27.84 -23.96
C ALA A 338 11.56 -28.02 -22.97
N GLY A 339 11.75 -27.71 -21.68
CA GLY A 339 10.74 -27.91 -20.63
C GLY A 339 10.91 -29.22 -19.85
N THR A 340 9.80 -29.79 -19.39
CA THR A 340 9.73 -31.10 -18.73
C THR A 340 8.48 -31.86 -19.16
N THR A 341 8.48 -33.18 -19.12
CA THR A 341 7.31 -34.01 -19.45
C THR A 341 6.90 -34.85 -18.24
N GLY A 342 5.63 -34.82 -17.85
CA GLY A 342 5.11 -35.69 -16.77
C GLY A 342 5.61 -35.32 -15.38
N LYS A 343 6.09 -34.08 -15.18
CA LYS A 343 6.49 -33.55 -13.86
C LYS A 343 5.45 -32.60 -13.25
N ASN A 344 4.31 -32.39 -13.92
CA ASN A 344 3.28 -31.42 -13.54
C ASN A 344 3.84 -30.01 -13.31
N LYS A 345 4.82 -29.61 -14.14
CA LYS A 345 5.51 -28.33 -14.11
C LYS A 345 5.34 -27.63 -15.45
N LYS A 346 4.67 -26.48 -15.41
CA LYS A 346 4.43 -25.64 -16.58
C LYS A 346 5.67 -24.87 -17.02
N ILE A 347 5.78 -24.63 -18.31
CA ILE A 347 6.56 -23.54 -18.88
C ILE A 347 5.83 -22.23 -18.58
N GLU A 348 6.53 -21.25 -18.04
CA GLU A 348 6.04 -19.88 -17.87
C GLU A 348 6.42 -19.00 -19.07
N ALA A 349 7.65 -19.14 -19.57
CA ALA A 349 8.17 -18.36 -20.69
C ALA A 349 9.19 -19.16 -21.52
N VAL A 350 9.46 -18.73 -22.75
CA VAL A 350 10.47 -19.29 -23.65
C VAL A 350 11.38 -18.22 -24.25
N LYS A 351 12.54 -18.64 -24.75
CA LYS A 351 13.35 -17.92 -25.75
C LYS A 351 13.63 -18.86 -26.90
N ILE A 352 13.68 -18.35 -28.12
CA ILE A 352 13.98 -19.12 -29.33
C ILE A 352 14.95 -18.32 -30.19
N ASN A 353 16.06 -18.93 -30.61
CA ASN A 353 17.09 -18.26 -31.39
C ASN A 353 17.66 -19.17 -32.48
N LEU A 354 18.36 -18.59 -33.45
CA LEU A 354 19.02 -19.31 -34.55
C LEU A 354 20.54 -19.29 -34.36
N THR A 355 21.26 -20.21 -35.00
CA THR A 355 22.72 -20.17 -35.07
C THR A 355 23.26 -20.16 -36.52
N GLU A 356 24.53 -19.81 -36.68
CA GLU A 356 25.29 -19.85 -37.94
C GLU A 356 24.57 -19.22 -39.16
N GLN A 357 24.50 -19.92 -40.30
CA GLN A 357 23.92 -19.40 -41.54
C GLN A 357 22.40 -19.19 -41.43
N LEU A 358 21.69 -20.05 -40.70
CA LEU A 358 20.27 -19.82 -40.40
C LEU A 358 20.06 -18.47 -39.67
N ALA A 359 20.94 -18.13 -38.72
CA ALA A 359 20.92 -16.83 -38.03
C ALA A 359 21.41 -15.65 -38.88
N ALA A 360 22.01 -15.90 -40.05
CA ALA A 360 22.34 -14.87 -41.02
C ALA A 360 21.16 -14.59 -41.97
N THR A 361 20.51 -15.66 -42.47
CA THR A 361 19.43 -15.59 -43.48
C THR A 361 18.06 -15.25 -42.89
N TYR A 362 17.73 -15.77 -41.71
CA TYR A 362 16.40 -15.65 -41.11
C TYR A 362 16.42 -14.90 -39.77
N ASP A 363 15.27 -14.29 -39.46
CA ASP A 363 14.84 -13.94 -38.12
C ASP A 363 13.75 -14.93 -37.67
N VAL A 364 13.81 -15.38 -36.41
CA VAL A 364 12.75 -16.21 -35.80
C VAL A 364 11.84 -15.34 -34.95
N TYR A 365 10.54 -15.40 -35.27
CA TYR A 365 9.48 -14.70 -34.56
C TYR A 365 8.56 -15.70 -33.85
N TYR A 366 8.22 -15.42 -32.60
CA TYR A 366 7.40 -16.29 -31.76
C TYR A 366 6.56 -15.52 -30.75
N ARG A 367 5.41 -16.07 -30.36
CA ARG A 367 4.58 -15.54 -29.29
C ARG A 367 3.94 -16.65 -28.47
N VAL A 368 3.54 -16.33 -27.25
CA VAL A 368 2.99 -17.29 -26.28
C VAL A 368 1.61 -16.85 -25.81
N HIS A 369 0.63 -17.76 -25.89
CA HIS A 369 -0.67 -17.61 -25.25
C HIS A 369 -0.52 -17.98 -23.77
N SER A 370 -0.51 -17.00 -22.88
CA SER A 370 -0.26 -17.19 -21.45
C SER A 370 -1.57 -17.16 -20.64
N ALA A 371 -1.63 -17.96 -19.57
CA ALA A 371 -2.75 -17.95 -18.65
C ALA A 371 -3.03 -16.53 -18.12
N ASN A 372 -4.31 -16.14 -18.08
CA ASN A 372 -4.83 -14.82 -17.69
C ASN A 372 -4.38 -13.61 -18.56
N TYR A 373 -3.46 -13.77 -19.51
CA TYR A 373 -3.02 -12.70 -20.43
C TYR A 373 -3.46 -12.90 -21.89
N GLY A 374 -3.79 -14.13 -22.29
CA GLY A 374 -4.08 -14.44 -23.69
C GLY A 374 -2.80 -14.45 -24.53
N TRP A 375 -2.91 -14.16 -25.83
CA TRP A 375 -1.74 -13.96 -26.69
C TRP A 375 -0.96 -12.72 -26.26
N LEU A 376 0.31 -12.92 -25.90
CA LEU A 376 1.28 -11.85 -25.78
C LEU A 376 1.85 -11.49 -27.17
N GLY A 377 2.57 -10.36 -27.23
CA GLY A 377 3.20 -9.84 -28.43
C GLY A 377 4.32 -10.74 -28.98
N TRP A 378 4.80 -10.40 -30.18
CA TRP A 378 5.84 -11.16 -30.86
C TRP A 378 7.24 -10.85 -30.31
N ALA A 379 7.89 -11.88 -29.78
CA ALA A 379 9.31 -11.92 -29.51
C ALA A 379 10.10 -12.23 -30.79
N LYS A 380 11.35 -11.76 -30.82
CA LYS A 380 12.33 -11.99 -31.89
C LYS A 380 13.65 -12.53 -31.34
N ASN A 381 14.30 -13.45 -32.06
CA ASN A 381 15.72 -13.83 -31.91
C ASN A 381 16.29 -13.87 -30.47
N GLY A 382 15.68 -14.63 -29.56
CA GLY A 382 16.17 -14.82 -28.19
C GLY A 382 15.57 -13.89 -27.13
N GLU A 383 14.70 -12.95 -27.49
CA GLU A 383 13.84 -12.22 -26.56
C GLU A 383 12.95 -13.18 -25.73
N GLU A 384 12.51 -12.76 -24.54
CA GLU A 384 11.58 -13.57 -23.74
C GLU A 384 10.15 -13.49 -24.31
N ALA A 385 9.43 -14.62 -24.33
CA ALA A 385 7.99 -14.67 -24.58
C ALA A 385 7.27 -15.46 -23.48
N GLY A 386 6.23 -14.89 -22.85
CA GLY A 386 5.45 -15.56 -21.78
C GLY A 386 5.30 -14.77 -20.48
N THR A 387 5.13 -15.47 -19.35
CA THR A 387 4.76 -14.91 -18.03
C THR A 387 5.76 -15.25 -16.91
N LYS A 388 7.03 -14.85 -17.07
CA LYS A 388 8.17 -15.19 -16.20
C LYS A 388 7.95 -14.81 -14.73
N GLY A 389 7.94 -15.81 -13.84
CA GLY A 389 7.89 -15.61 -12.39
C GLY A 389 6.54 -15.15 -11.84
N LEU A 390 5.48 -15.17 -12.66
CA LEU A 390 4.11 -14.82 -12.24
C LEU A 390 3.30 -16.05 -11.77
N ASN A 391 3.89 -17.26 -11.77
CA ASN A 391 3.21 -18.53 -11.51
C ASN A 391 2.07 -18.82 -12.51
N LEU A 392 2.12 -18.21 -13.70
CA LEU A 392 1.20 -18.39 -14.83
C LEU A 392 1.92 -19.17 -15.93
N GLY A 393 1.19 -20.07 -16.61
CA GLY A 393 1.77 -20.92 -17.64
C GLY A 393 1.48 -20.45 -19.06
N ALA A 394 2.41 -20.74 -19.95
CA ALA A 394 2.12 -20.86 -21.38
C ALA A 394 1.04 -21.94 -21.58
N GLN A 395 0.08 -21.70 -22.47
CA GLN A 395 -1.00 -22.62 -22.85
C GLN A 395 -0.93 -22.99 -24.34
N ALA A 396 -0.44 -22.08 -25.19
CA ALA A 396 -0.09 -22.32 -26.58
C ALA A 396 1.08 -21.44 -27.04
N ILE A 397 1.70 -21.78 -28.17
CA ILE A 397 2.80 -21.05 -28.80
C ILE A 397 2.62 -21.00 -30.32
N GLU A 398 3.07 -19.92 -30.95
CA GLU A 398 3.26 -19.80 -32.40
C GLU A 398 4.71 -19.44 -32.68
N VAL A 399 5.31 -20.04 -33.71
CA VAL A 399 6.71 -19.82 -34.12
C VAL A 399 6.80 -19.81 -35.65
N LYS A 400 7.43 -18.80 -36.24
CA LYS A 400 7.60 -18.68 -37.70
C LYS A 400 8.96 -18.08 -38.06
N LEU A 401 9.52 -18.51 -39.18
CA LEU A 401 10.74 -17.96 -39.76
C LEU A 401 10.40 -16.91 -40.82
N TYR A 402 11.11 -15.78 -40.77
CA TYR A 402 11.03 -14.70 -41.74
C TYR A 402 12.42 -14.38 -42.29
N GLU A 403 12.51 -14.05 -43.57
CA GLU A 403 13.78 -13.59 -44.16
C GLU A 403 14.14 -12.22 -43.61
N LYS A 404 15.43 -11.96 -43.37
CA LYS A 404 15.84 -10.72 -42.68
C LYS A 404 15.43 -9.48 -43.46
N GLY A 405 14.71 -8.59 -42.79
CA GLY A 405 14.14 -7.39 -43.41
C GLY A 405 12.83 -7.62 -44.17
N SER A 406 12.22 -8.82 -44.11
CA SER A 406 10.91 -9.09 -44.68
C SER A 406 9.83 -8.18 -44.09
N THR A 407 9.04 -7.56 -44.96
CA THR A 407 7.87 -6.73 -44.61
C THR A 407 6.66 -7.54 -44.16
N GLU A 408 6.70 -8.87 -44.26
CA GLU A 408 5.65 -9.77 -43.72
C GLU A 408 5.86 -10.12 -42.24
N ALA A 409 7.02 -9.74 -41.67
CA ALA A 409 7.35 -10.01 -40.27
C ALA A 409 6.41 -9.21 -39.34
N PRO A 410 5.91 -9.81 -38.25
CA PRO A 410 4.95 -9.16 -37.37
C PRO A 410 5.59 -8.00 -36.58
N ALA A 411 4.85 -6.91 -36.42
CA ALA A 411 5.30 -5.75 -35.68
C ALA A 411 5.40 -6.05 -34.16
N GLN A 412 6.49 -5.62 -33.54
CA GLN A 412 6.75 -5.81 -32.10
C GLN A 412 6.14 -4.66 -31.27
N THR A 413 4.84 -4.39 -31.48
CA THR A 413 4.11 -3.28 -30.84
C THR A 413 3.52 -3.61 -29.47
N GLU A 414 3.57 -4.87 -29.06
CA GLU A 414 2.98 -5.39 -27.82
C GLU A 414 4.00 -6.17 -27.00
N LYS A 415 3.81 -6.25 -25.66
CA LYS A 415 4.76 -6.97 -24.78
C LYS A 415 4.78 -8.46 -25.12
N SER A 416 5.94 -9.00 -25.48
CA SER A 416 6.17 -10.44 -25.62
C SER A 416 6.29 -11.17 -24.27
N CYS A 417 6.93 -10.55 -23.27
CA CYS A 417 7.07 -11.08 -21.92
C CYS A 417 6.50 -10.14 -20.84
N VAL A 418 5.75 -10.72 -19.91
CA VAL A 418 5.31 -10.07 -18.66
C VAL A 418 5.94 -10.80 -17.47
N SER A 419 6.45 -10.05 -16.50
CA SER A 419 7.21 -10.59 -15.38
C SER A 419 7.10 -9.72 -14.14
N THR A 420 7.47 -10.27 -12.99
CA THR A 420 7.60 -9.51 -11.72
C THR A 420 8.62 -8.37 -11.78
N GLU A 421 9.33 -8.16 -12.89
CA GLU A 421 10.26 -7.05 -13.08
C GLU A 421 9.76 -5.95 -14.03
N ASN A 422 8.66 -6.16 -14.77
CA ASN A 422 8.11 -5.23 -15.77
C ASN A 422 6.56 -5.13 -15.80
N LEU A 423 5.88 -5.47 -14.68
CA LEU A 423 4.43 -5.31 -14.54
C LEU A 423 3.97 -3.87 -14.80
N GLY A 424 4.68 -2.88 -14.24
CA GLY A 424 4.51 -1.44 -14.50
C GLY A 424 5.81 -0.76 -14.95
N SER A 425 5.70 0.50 -15.37
CA SER A 425 6.79 1.32 -15.94
C SER A 425 7.81 1.75 -14.89
N VAL A 426 7.39 2.01 -13.66
CA VAL A 426 8.24 2.18 -12.48
C VAL A 426 8.08 0.97 -11.55
N LEU A 427 9.17 0.50 -10.97
CA LEU A 427 9.20 -0.47 -9.87
C LEU A 427 9.87 0.17 -8.65
N TYR A 428 9.25 0.05 -7.49
CA TYR A 428 9.83 0.53 -6.22
C TYR A 428 9.63 -0.44 -5.05
N LYS A 429 10.53 -0.34 -4.08
CA LYS A 429 10.53 -1.06 -2.79
C LYS A 429 10.87 -0.11 -1.66
N THR A 430 10.32 -0.38 -0.48
CA THR A 430 10.61 0.40 0.74
C THR A 430 11.08 -0.52 1.87
N HIS A 431 12.01 0.00 2.68
CA HIS A 431 12.38 -0.56 3.97
C HIS A 431 11.62 0.20 5.05
N VAL A 432 10.63 -0.44 5.67
CA VAL A 432 9.80 0.19 6.70
C VAL A 432 10.32 -0.18 8.08
N GLN A 433 10.42 0.81 8.96
CA GLN A 433 10.76 0.68 10.37
C GLN A 433 9.95 -0.45 11.03
N ASN A 434 10.62 -1.33 11.78
CA ASN A 434 10.05 -2.52 12.45
C ASN A 434 9.44 -3.60 11.52
N ILE A 435 9.49 -3.44 10.19
CA ILE A 435 8.99 -4.42 9.21
C ILE A 435 10.13 -4.97 8.34
N GLY A 436 11.12 -4.14 8.00
CA GLY A 436 12.18 -4.48 7.05
C GLY A 436 11.84 -4.09 5.61
N TRP A 437 12.56 -4.65 4.64
CA TRP A 437 12.21 -4.54 3.22
C TRP A 437 10.87 -5.25 2.97
N GLN A 438 9.90 -4.54 2.40
CA GLN A 438 8.63 -5.15 2.03
C GLN A 438 8.84 -6.25 0.97
N SER A 439 8.15 -7.37 1.13
CA SER A 439 8.25 -8.56 0.26
C SER A 439 7.83 -8.27 -1.18
N ASN A 440 6.88 -7.35 -1.34
CA ASN A 440 6.22 -7.06 -2.61
C ASN A 440 6.98 -5.97 -3.37
N ASN A 441 6.98 -6.07 -4.70
CA ASN A 441 7.29 -4.96 -5.58
C ASN A 441 6.04 -4.07 -5.69
N PHE A 442 6.23 -2.75 -5.75
CA PHE A 442 5.18 -1.77 -6.01
C PHE A 442 5.43 -1.09 -7.35
N TYR A 443 4.36 -0.71 -8.04
CA TYR A 443 4.42 -0.16 -9.40
C TYR A 443 3.45 1.02 -9.60
N ASP A 444 3.80 1.93 -10.50
CA ASP A 444 2.92 2.95 -11.12
C ASP A 444 1.77 3.51 -10.25
N GLY A 445 2.12 4.13 -9.13
CA GLY A 445 1.18 4.83 -8.24
C GLY A 445 0.55 3.96 -7.15
N GLN A 446 0.94 2.68 -7.01
CA GLN A 446 0.58 1.86 -5.86
C GLN A 446 1.23 2.40 -4.57
N THR A 447 0.49 2.43 -3.47
CA THR A 447 0.99 2.85 -2.16
C THR A 447 2.04 1.86 -1.61
N ALA A 448 3.31 2.24 -1.61
CA ALA A 448 4.37 1.50 -0.93
C ALA A 448 4.59 2.06 0.49
N GLY A 449 4.91 1.21 1.48
CA GLY A 449 5.08 1.61 2.88
C GLY A 449 3.87 1.28 3.77
N THR A 450 3.51 2.18 4.69
CA THR A 450 2.30 2.11 5.54
C THR A 450 1.62 3.47 5.70
N THR A 451 0.39 3.53 6.19
CA THR A 451 -0.31 4.79 6.45
C THR A 451 -0.93 4.79 7.85
N GLY A 452 -0.68 5.84 8.64
CA GLY A 452 -1.27 6.04 9.97
C GLY A 452 -0.81 5.05 11.05
N LYS A 453 0.26 4.29 10.81
CA LYS A 453 0.80 3.28 11.75
C LYS A 453 1.95 3.79 12.61
N ASN A 454 2.46 4.99 12.33
CA ASN A 454 3.69 5.57 12.87
C ASN A 454 4.95 4.75 12.57
N TYR A 455 4.93 3.92 11.53
CA TYR A 455 6.10 3.21 11.01
C TYR A 455 6.60 3.90 9.75
N SER A 456 7.73 4.59 9.87
CA SER A 456 8.29 5.35 8.75
C SER A 456 9.12 4.46 7.81
N ILE A 457 9.22 4.86 6.55
CA ILE A 457 10.22 4.35 5.61
C ILE A 457 11.60 4.85 6.05
N GLU A 458 12.57 3.94 6.18
CA GLU A 458 13.97 4.27 6.46
C GLU A 458 14.83 4.30 5.19
N ALA A 459 14.51 3.45 4.20
CA ALA A 459 15.21 3.36 2.92
C ALA A 459 14.27 3.01 1.76
N ILE A 460 14.67 3.34 0.54
CA ILE A 460 13.89 3.14 -0.68
C ILE A 460 14.79 2.73 -1.85
N GLN A 461 14.26 1.90 -2.74
CA GLN A 461 14.82 1.57 -4.05
C GLN A 461 13.75 1.88 -5.12
N ILE A 462 14.14 2.52 -6.20
CA ILE A 462 13.26 2.90 -7.33
C ILE A 462 14.01 2.57 -8.61
N LYS A 463 13.38 1.93 -9.60
CA LYS A 463 13.91 1.82 -10.96
C LYS A 463 12.83 2.03 -12.00
N VAL A 464 13.20 2.57 -13.16
CA VAL A 464 12.41 2.35 -14.37
C VAL A 464 12.53 0.87 -14.78
N THR A 465 11.50 0.32 -15.41
CA THR A 465 11.51 -1.04 -15.97
C THR A 465 11.63 -1.00 -17.49
N GLU A 466 11.84 -2.16 -18.12
CA GLU A 466 11.80 -2.28 -19.59
C GLU A 466 10.47 -1.78 -20.19
N LEU A 467 9.38 -1.78 -19.42
CA LEU A 467 8.11 -1.17 -19.86
C LEU A 467 8.20 0.36 -19.93
N GLY A 468 8.84 1.00 -18.94
CA GLY A 468 9.04 2.44 -18.90
C GLY A 468 10.08 2.94 -19.89
N LYS A 469 10.97 2.05 -20.38
CA LYS A 469 12.01 2.36 -21.37
C LYS A 469 11.58 2.19 -22.84
N GLN A 470 10.29 1.95 -23.13
CA GLN A 470 9.66 1.85 -24.46
C GLN A 470 10.60 2.00 -25.67
N SER A 471 11.03 0.89 -26.27
CA SER A 471 11.98 0.84 -27.40
C SER A 471 13.42 1.32 -27.07
N ASN A 472 13.95 0.90 -25.92
CA ASN A 472 15.34 1.10 -25.48
C ASN A 472 15.76 2.57 -25.23
N LEU A 473 14.86 3.40 -24.70
CA LEU A 473 15.16 4.76 -24.26
C LEU A 473 16.30 4.77 -23.22
N THR A 474 17.28 5.65 -23.45
CA THR A 474 18.41 5.83 -22.52
C THR A 474 18.03 6.70 -21.31
N GLY A 475 18.83 6.61 -20.24
CA GLY A 475 18.58 7.27 -18.96
C GLY A 475 18.09 6.34 -17.85
N SER A 476 17.85 6.94 -16.69
CA SER A 476 17.49 6.28 -15.42
C SER A 476 16.56 7.14 -14.57
N ILE A 477 15.98 6.55 -13.53
CA ILE A 477 15.44 7.31 -12.40
C ILE A 477 16.58 7.65 -11.44
N LEU A 478 16.66 8.93 -11.04
CA LEU A 478 17.67 9.47 -10.13
C LEU A 478 16.97 10.09 -8.91
N TYR A 479 17.44 9.78 -7.70
CA TYR A 479 16.74 10.14 -6.47
C TYR A 479 17.66 10.34 -5.27
N GLU A 480 17.27 11.23 -4.36
CA GLU A 480 17.93 11.47 -3.07
C GLU A 480 16.92 11.55 -1.92
N ALA A 481 17.36 11.18 -0.72
CA ALA A 481 16.54 11.15 0.49
C ALA A 481 17.11 12.08 1.57
N HIS A 482 16.22 12.83 2.22
CA HIS A 482 16.50 13.56 3.45
C HIS A 482 16.22 12.67 4.66
N VAL A 483 17.27 12.21 5.34
CA VAL A 483 17.17 11.29 6.49
C VAL A 483 17.29 12.04 7.82
N GLN A 484 16.49 11.64 8.80
CA GLN A 484 16.46 12.23 10.14
C GLN A 484 17.86 12.27 10.77
N ASP A 485 18.23 13.45 11.31
CA ASP A 485 19.55 13.78 11.89
C ASP A 485 20.77 13.43 10.98
N ILE A 486 20.57 13.37 9.66
CA ILE A 486 21.61 13.23 8.63
C ILE A 486 21.50 14.35 7.58
N GLY A 487 20.28 14.72 7.19
CA GLY A 487 20.02 15.66 6.09
C GLY A 487 19.87 14.95 4.75
N TRP A 488 19.99 15.71 3.66
CA TRP A 488 20.03 15.16 2.29
C TRP A 488 21.29 14.29 2.10
N GLN A 489 21.09 13.03 1.72
CA GLN A 489 22.14 12.14 1.23
C GLN A 489 22.38 12.40 -0.27
N GLY A 490 23.50 11.92 -0.81
CA GLY A 490 23.79 12.02 -2.24
C GLY A 490 22.81 11.25 -3.12
N GLU A 491 22.62 11.73 -4.34
CA GLU A 491 21.77 11.13 -5.37
C GLU A 491 22.24 9.72 -5.79
N VAL A 492 21.28 8.82 -5.99
CA VAL A 492 21.48 7.43 -6.43
C VAL A 492 20.60 7.12 -7.65
N ALA A 493 20.93 6.06 -8.38
CA ALA A 493 20.28 5.66 -9.64
C ALA A 493 19.44 4.37 -9.51
N ASP A 494 18.80 3.95 -10.62
CA ASP A 494 17.93 2.77 -10.73
C ASP A 494 18.33 1.58 -9.83
N GLY A 495 17.48 1.27 -8.85
CA GLY A 495 17.59 0.10 -7.97
C GLY A 495 18.59 0.25 -6.81
N GLN A 496 19.36 1.34 -6.76
CA GLN A 496 20.25 1.62 -5.63
C GLN A 496 19.47 2.07 -4.38
N THR A 497 20.08 1.96 -3.20
CA THR A 497 19.40 2.26 -1.94
C THR A 497 19.63 3.70 -1.49
N ALA A 498 18.58 4.53 -1.53
CA ALA A 498 18.55 5.81 -0.81
C ALA A 498 18.03 5.59 0.62
N GLY A 499 18.47 6.37 1.60
CA GLY A 499 18.08 6.25 3.01
C GLY A 499 19.07 5.48 3.88
N THR A 500 18.56 4.79 4.91
CA THR A 500 19.34 3.88 5.78
C THR A 500 18.53 2.63 6.14
N THR A 501 19.19 1.49 6.30
CA THR A 501 18.55 0.21 6.65
C THR A 501 18.78 -0.10 8.13
N GLY A 502 17.71 -0.22 8.93
CA GLY A 502 17.79 -0.74 10.31
C GLY A 502 18.51 0.18 11.31
N LYS A 503 18.62 1.49 11.02
CA LYS A 503 19.27 2.47 11.90
C LYS A 503 18.30 3.23 12.80
N ASN A 504 17.02 2.88 12.78
CA ASN A 504 15.91 3.60 13.41
C ASN A 504 15.87 5.08 12.98
N LYS A 505 16.11 5.32 11.68
CA LYS A 505 16.25 6.65 11.06
C LYS A 505 15.39 6.73 9.81
N LYS A 506 14.29 7.46 9.92
CA LYS A 506 13.31 7.67 8.85
C LYS A 506 13.82 8.61 7.76
N ILE A 507 13.34 8.40 6.54
CA ILE A 507 13.26 9.43 5.51
C ILE A 507 12.18 10.44 5.94
N GLU A 508 12.50 11.73 5.91
CA GLU A 508 11.55 12.82 6.15
C GLU A 508 11.06 13.47 4.84
N ALA A 509 11.93 13.54 3.82
CA ALA A 509 11.59 14.00 2.47
C ALA A 509 12.42 13.29 1.38
N ILE A 510 11.97 13.36 0.13
CA ILE A 510 12.58 12.74 -1.05
C ILE A 510 12.50 13.67 -2.26
N LYS A 511 13.43 13.52 -3.21
CA LYS A 511 13.34 14.03 -4.59
C LYS A 511 13.53 12.88 -5.57
N ILE A 512 12.83 12.92 -6.70
CA ILE A 512 12.93 11.90 -7.76
C ILE A 512 12.87 12.61 -9.12
N ARG A 513 13.84 12.37 -9.98
CA ARG A 513 13.90 12.91 -11.35
C ARG A 513 14.28 11.83 -12.35
N LEU A 514 14.28 12.20 -13.63
CA LEU A 514 14.75 11.36 -14.73
C LEU A 514 16.10 11.88 -15.25
N SER A 515 16.66 11.16 -16.22
CA SER A 515 17.77 11.63 -17.06
C SER A 515 17.56 11.27 -18.53
N GLU A 516 18.34 11.92 -19.40
CA GLU A 516 18.51 11.58 -20.82
C GLU A 516 17.18 11.49 -21.60
N GLN A 517 16.95 10.40 -22.34
CA GLN A 517 15.77 10.26 -23.21
C GLN A 517 14.49 10.04 -22.41
N LEU A 518 14.55 9.39 -21.25
CA LEU A 518 13.41 9.30 -20.33
C LEU A 518 12.96 10.68 -19.83
N GLU A 519 13.90 11.57 -19.50
CA GLU A 519 13.60 12.96 -19.11
C GLU A 519 12.99 13.77 -20.25
N ALA A 520 13.31 13.45 -21.51
CA ALA A 520 12.72 14.08 -22.67
C ALA A 520 11.27 13.61 -22.95
N GLN A 521 10.96 12.32 -22.74
CA GLN A 521 9.65 11.75 -23.09
C GLN A 521 8.61 11.80 -21.95
N TYR A 522 9.04 11.70 -20.69
CA TYR A 522 8.15 11.54 -19.54
C TYR A 522 8.36 12.60 -18.46
N ASP A 523 7.35 12.77 -17.62
CA ASP A 523 7.46 13.40 -16.31
C ASP A 523 7.27 12.33 -15.23
N ILE A 524 8.06 12.36 -14.16
CA ILE A 524 7.93 11.43 -13.02
C ILE A 524 7.21 12.13 -11.87
N TYR A 525 6.00 11.66 -11.56
CA TYR A 525 5.13 12.19 -10.52
C TYR A 525 5.19 11.34 -9.26
N TYR A 526 5.21 11.98 -8.10
CA TYR A 526 5.25 11.32 -6.80
C TYR A 526 4.63 12.15 -5.68
N ARG A 527 4.19 11.46 -4.62
CA ARG A 527 3.74 12.06 -3.35
C ARG A 527 4.05 11.14 -2.18
N VAL A 528 4.00 11.69 -0.97
CA VAL A 528 4.30 10.96 0.27
C VAL A 528 3.25 11.15 1.36
N HIS A 529 3.03 10.10 2.14
CA HIS A 529 2.23 10.13 3.36
C HIS A 529 3.14 10.50 4.54
N SER A 530 3.05 11.72 5.06
CA SER A 530 3.77 12.13 6.27
C SER A 530 3.02 11.69 7.51
N ALA A 531 3.73 11.10 8.47
CA ALA A 531 3.18 10.59 9.74
C ALA A 531 2.39 11.62 10.59
N ARG A 532 2.51 12.92 10.31
CA ARG A 532 1.72 13.98 10.98
C ARG A 532 0.67 14.64 10.09
N PHE A 533 0.88 14.69 8.77
CA PHE A 533 0.08 15.50 7.85
C PHE A 533 -0.74 14.69 6.86
N GLY A 534 -0.60 13.35 6.87
CA GLY A 534 -1.23 12.47 5.89
C GLY A 534 -0.56 12.60 4.51
N TRP A 535 -1.31 12.32 3.45
CA TRP A 535 -0.86 12.57 2.08
C TRP A 535 -0.62 14.07 1.85
N LEU A 536 0.64 14.41 1.58
CA LEU A 536 1.01 15.68 0.96
C LEU A 536 0.66 15.62 -0.54
N ASP A 537 0.59 16.78 -1.19
CA ASP A 537 0.16 16.84 -2.59
C ASP A 537 1.23 16.29 -3.55
N TRP A 538 0.82 16.01 -4.79
CA TRP A 538 1.71 15.55 -5.86
C TRP A 538 2.76 16.60 -6.23
N THR A 539 3.91 16.08 -6.65
CA THR A 539 5.01 16.86 -7.23
C THR A 539 5.74 16.03 -8.28
N LYS A 540 6.71 16.61 -8.98
CA LYS A 540 7.43 15.92 -10.06
C LYS A 540 8.86 16.39 -10.30
N ASN A 541 9.60 15.61 -11.08
CA ASN A 541 10.86 15.99 -11.75
C ASN A 541 11.91 16.68 -10.85
N GLY A 542 12.16 16.15 -9.65
CA GLY A 542 13.19 16.63 -8.72
C GLY A 542 12.69 17.60 -7.65
N GLU A 543 11.44 18.04 -7.71
CA GLU A 543 10.82 18.82 -6.63
C GLU A 543 10.67 18.01 -5.32
N VAL A 544 10.60 18.70 -4.18
CA VAL A 544 10.60 18.01 -2.89
C VAL A 544 9.22 17.45 -2.53
N ALA A 545 9.18 16.20 -2.07
CA ALA A 545 8.02 15.60 -1.41
C ALA A 545 8.37 15.20 0.03
N GLY A 546 7.60 15.66 1.02
CA GLY A 546 7.78 15.32 2.44
C GLY A 546 7.89 16.51 3.38
N THR A 547 8.56 16.31 4.51
CA THR A 547 8.78 17.36 5.52
C THR A 547 10.25 17.46 5.94
N VAL A 548 10.68 18.64 6.37
CA VAL A 548 12.01 18.87 6.95
C VAL A 548 11.86 19.71 8.22
N GLY A 549 12.51 19.28 9.31
CA GLY A 549 12.44 19.97 10.62
C GLY A 549 11.13 19.75 11.40
N TYR A 550 10.16 19.02 10.84
CA TYR A 550 8.91 18.65 11.51
C TYR A 550 9.02 17.41 12.42
N ASN A 551 10.11 16.64 12.33
CA ASN A 551 10.24 15.34 13.00
C ASN A 551 9.11 14.36 12.58
N ALA A 552 8.68 14.41 11.32
CA ALA A 552 7.52 13.70 10.78
C ALA A 552 7.91 12.94 9.50
N GLY A 553 8.26 11.66 9.68
CA GLY A 553 8.75 10.81 8.60
C GLY A 553 7.71 10.52 7.52
N VAL A 554 8.21 10.10 6.36
CA VAL A 554 7.43 9.46 5.31
C VAL A 554 7.04 8.06 5.78
N GLU A 555 5.76 7.74 5.88
CA GLU A 555 5.27 6.38 6.14
C GLU A 555 5.02 5.60 4.85
N ALA A 556 4.55 6.27 3.80
CA ALA A 556 4.27 5.70 2.49
C ALA A 556 4.57 6.66 1.33
N ILE A 557 4.71 6.10 0.14
CA ILE A 557 5.02 6.81 -1.10
C ILE A 557 4.27 6.20 -2.30
N GLU A 558 3.93 7.05 -3.26
CA GLU A 558 3.40 6.67 -4.57
C GLU A 558 4.26 7.33 -5.65
N ILE A 559 4.61 6.59 -6.71
CA ILE A 559 5.51 7.04 -7.78
C ILE A 559 4.97 6.52 -9.12
N LYS A 560 4.84 7.37 -10.14
CA LYS A 560 4.36 6.98 -11.46
C LYS A 560 4.95 7.84 -12.58
N LEU A 561 5.24 7.22 -13.72
CA LEU A 561 5.59 7.91 -14.97
C LEU A 561 4.32 8.31 -15.74
N TYR A 562 4.35 9.51 -16.31
CA TYR A 562 3.34 10.07 -17.21
C TYR A 562 4.02 10.63 -18.45
N GLY A 563 3.37 10.56 -19.63
CA GLY A 563 3.89 11.22 -20.83
C GLY A 563 3.95 12.74 -20.65
N LYS A 564 4.91 13.43 -21.28
CA LYS A 564 4.90 14.91 -21.22
C LYS A 564 3.62 15.46 -21.86
N GLY A 565 2.86 16.22 -21.07
CA GLY A 565 1.55 16.75 -21.48
C GLY A 565 0.36 15.79 -21.29
N ASP A 566 0.55 14.63 -20.66
CA ASP A 566 -0.53 13.69 -20.33
C ASP A 566 -1.55 14.33 -19.39
N VAL A 567 -2.79 14.48 -19.88
CA VAL A 567 -3.90 15.12 -19.15
C VAL A 567 -4.44 14.28 -17.98
N SER A 568 -4.01 13.03 -17.85
CA SER A 568 -4.31 12.16 -16.70
C SER A 568 -3.29 12.26 -15.56
N ALA A 569 -2.25 13.08 -15.73
CA ALA A 569 -1.27 13.37 -14.69
C ALA A 569 -1.90 14.22 -13.55
N PRO A 570 -1.56 13.95 -12.28
CA PRO A 570 -2.16 14.66 -11.16
C PRO A 570 -1.71 16.12 -11.10
N ALA A 571 -2.63 17.00 -10.70
CA ALA A 571 -2.30 18.41 -10.44
C ALA A 571 -1.35 18.51 -9.23
N CYS A 572 -0.36 19.41 -9.33
CA CYS A 572 0.57 19.75 -8.25
C CYS A 572 0.23 21.19 -7.81
N SER A 573 -0.78 21.36 -6.96
CA SER A 573 -1.40 22.67 -6.66
C SER A 573 -1.51 22.99 -5.16
N GLY A 574 -1.36 21.99 -4.30
CA GLY A 574 -1.15 22.12 -2.86
C GLY A 574 0.32 22.07 -2.47
N ARG A 575 0.61 21.62 -1.25
CA ARG A 575 1.99 21.44 -0.76
C ARG A 575 2.39 19.98 -0.79
N SER A 576 3.36 19.66 -1.63
CA SER A 576 4.15 18.43 -1.54
C SER A 576 5.22 18.49 -0.45
N TYR A 577 5.69 19.69 -0.11
CA TYR A 577 6.80 19.95 0.81
C TYR A 577 6.43 20.90 1.95
N LEU A 578 6.83 20.54 3.17
CA LEU A 578 6.73 21.37 4.39
C LEU A 578 8.09 21.48 5.09
N SER A 579 8.74 22.66 5.05
CA SER A 579 9.94 22.93 5.84
C SER A 579 9.63 23.75 7.10
N ALA A 580 10.35 23.49 8.19
CA ALA A 580 10.37 24.38 9.36
C ALA A 580 10.91 25.78 9.00
N ASP A 581 11.76 25.92 7.99
CA ASP A 581 12.32 27.20 7.54
C ASP A 581 11.32 28.07 6.77
N GLN A 582 10.23 27.47 6.26
CA GLN A 582 9.10 28.18 5.63
C GLN A 582 8.19 28.88 6.65
N ILE A 583 8.43 28.68 7.96
CA ILE A 583 7.77 29.42 9.04
C ILE A 583 8.33 30.84 9.08
N GLY A 584 7.42 31.82 8.96
CA GLY A 584 7.79 33.23 8.87
C GLY A 584 8.56 33.77 10.08
N LYS A 585 9.37 34.80 9.82
CA LYS A 585 10.14 35.53 10.84
C LYS A 585 9.18 36.36 11.71
N LEU A 586 8.90 35.84 12.90
CA LEU A 586 8.18 36.54 13.97
C LEU A 586 9.02 37.69 14.54
N THR A 587 8.42 38.88 14.66
CA THR A 587 8.92 40.00 15.46
C THR A 587 7.83 40.58 16.35
N PHE A 588 8.18 41.03 17.57
CA PHE A 588 7.22 41.63 18.51
C PHE A 588 7.87 42.66 19.43
N GLN A 589 7.10 43.66 19.85
CA GLN A 589 7.53 44.72 20.76
C GLN A 589 6.38 45.15 21.68
N THR A 590 6.72 45.76 22.82
CA THR A 590 5.74 46.34 23.75
C THR A 590 6.09 47.77 24.12
N LYS A 591 5.05 48.58 24.36
CA LYS A 591 5.16 49.89 25.02
C LYS A 591 4.77 49.72 26.48
N VAL A 592 5.61 50.22 27.39
CA VAL A 592 5.51 49.98 28.84
C VAL A 592 5.23 51.29 29.57
N GLU A 593 4.55 51.19 30.71
CA GLU A 593 4.20 52.29 31.61
C GLU A 593 5.38 53.23 31.91
N GLY A 594 5.27 54.48 31.45
CA GLY A 594 6.32 55.50 31.61
C GLY A 594 7.63 55.12 30.91
N LEU A 595 7.54 54.47 29.74
CA LEU A 595 8.58 54.20 28.75
C LEU A 595 7.95 54.35 27.35
N ASP A 596 8.78 54.43 26.31
CA ASP A 596 8.29 54.28 24.93
C ASP A 596 8.22 52.80 24.52
N TRP A 597 8.04 52.53 23.23
CA TRP A 597 8.26 51.21 22.63
C TRP A 597 9.67 50.72 22.92
N GLN A 598 9.78 49.47 23.35
CA GLN A 598 11.05 48.75 23.43
C GLN A 598 11.45 48.18 22.08
N ASP A 599 12.75 47.92 21.86
CA ASP A 599 13.22 47.30 20.62
C ASP A 599 12.48 46.00 20.30
N ALA A 600 12.18 45.82 19.01
CA ALA A 600 11.60 44.60 18.48
C ALA A 600 12.44 43.36 18.81
N LYS A 601 11.75 42.31 19.24
CA LYS A 601 12.30 41.03 19.70
C LYS A 601 11.90 39.89 18.77
N GLY A 602 12.80 38.92 18.63
CA GLY A 602 12.68 37.76 17.75
C GLY A 602 12.10 36.51 18.43
N ASN A 603 12.04 35.42 17.66
CA ASN A 603 11.45 34.16 18.08
C ASN A 603 12.10 33.59 19.37
N GLY A 604 11.35 33.58 20.48
CA GLY A 604 11.79 33.09 21.80
C GLY A 604 12.33 34.16 22.76
N GLU A 605 12.46 35.42 22.34
CA GLU A 605 12.96 36.51 23.18
C GLU A 605 11.90 37.13 24.11
N ILE A 606 12.30 38.08 24.97
CA ILE A 606 11.46 38.71 26.00
C ILE A 606 11.36 40.23 25.77
N THR A 607 10.15 40.78 25.87
CA THR A 607 9.90 42.23 25.93
C THR A 607 9.01 42.57 27.14
N GLY A 608 9.13 43.79 27.65
CA GLY A 608 8.46 44.31 28.85
C GLY A 608 9.45 44.57 29.99
N THR A 609 9.00 44.40 31.23
CA THR A 609 9.85 44.50 32.43
C THR A 609 9.54 43.37 33.42
N THR A 610 10.54 42.88 34.15
CA THR A 610 10.38 41.89 35.22
C THR A 610 10.70 42.54 36.57
N GLY A 611 9.87 42.32 37.58
CA GLY A 611 10.07 42.87 38.93
C GLY A 611 9.79 44.39 39.11
N VAL A 612 9.93 45.23 38.09
CA VAL A 612 9.88 46.72 38.20
C VAL A 612 8.46 47.32 38.38
N ASN A 613 7.44 46.50 38.66
CA ASN A 613 6.02 46.86 38.83
C ASN A 613 5.38 47.77 37.74
N LYS A 614 6.00 47.87 36.55
CA LYS A 614 5.46 48.56 35.38
C LYS A 614 4.59 47.63 34.54
N ALA A 615 3.47 48.14 34.03
CA ALA A 615 2.57 47.42 33.13
C ALA A 615 2.96 47.58 31.66
N ILE A 616 2.74 46.55 30.84
CA ILE A 616 2.59 46.71 29.40
C ILE A 616 1.29 47.49 29.13
N ARG A 617 1.37 48.42 28.18
CA ARG A 617 0.28 49.33 27.77
C ARG A 617 -0.16 49.08 26.33
N GLN A 618 0.78 48.69 25.46
CA GLN A 618 0.51 48.28 24.08
C GLN A 618 1.43 47.14 23.64
N LEU A 619 0.96 46.32 22.72
CA LEU A 619 1.65 45.20 22.07
C LEU A 619 1.50 45.34 20.55
N SER A 620 2.58 45.14 19.81
CA SER A 620 2.57 45.04 18.35
C SER A 620 3.43 43.86 17.92
N MET A 621 2.94 43.08 16.96
CA MET A 621 3.59 41.86 16.48
C MET A 621 3.38 41.68 14.99
N ASN A 622 4.39 41.14 14.31
CA ASN A 622 4.37 40.88 12.88
C ASN A 622 4.97 39.49 12.59
N ILE A 623 4.53 38.85 11.51
CA ILE A 623 5.19 37.67 10.95
C ILE A 623 5.40 37.87 9.46
N ALA A 624 6.66 38.04 9.05
CA ALA A 624 7.03 38.20 7.65
C ALA A 624 7.44 36.85 7.04
N PRO A 625 7.16 36.57 5.75
CA PRO A 625 7.70 35.40 5.07
C PRO A 625 9.23 35.32 5.21
N SER A 626 9.75 34.15 5.56
CA SER A 626 11.18 33.88 5.70
C SER A 626 11.87 33.67 4.34
N MET A 627 11.13 33.14 3.37
CA MET A 627 11.60 32.74 2.04
C MET A 627 10.45 32.70 1.03
N ALA A 628 10.76 32.63 -0.27
CA ALA A 628 9.78 32.33 -1.31
C ALA A 628 9.09 30.99 -1.04
N GLY A 629 7.79 30.89 -1.28
CA GLY A 629 7.00 29.70 -0.95
C GLY A 629 6.76 29.47 0.55
N GLY A 630 7.05 30.45 1.42
CA GLY A 630 6.70 30.41 2.85
C GLY A 630 5.21 30.22 3.12
N TYR A 631 4.84 29.93 4.37
CA TYR A 631 3.42 29.71 4.73
C TYR A 631 2.61 31.01 4.71
N THR A 632 1.43 30.96 4.08
CA THR A 632 0.47 32.07 4.09
C THR A 632 -0.27 32.19 5.43
N GLY A 633 -0.80 33.37 5.74
CA GLY A 633 -1.52 33.66 6.98
C GLY A 633 -0.89 34.80 7.78
N ASN A 634 -1.40 35.03 8.99
CA ASN A 634 -0.97 36.12 9.88
C ASN A 634 -0.80 35.64 11.33
N VAL A 635 -0.20 36.50 12.15
CA VAL A 635 -0.35 36.43 13.62
C VAL A 635 -1.48 37.36 14.05
N GLU A 636 -2.44 36.82 14.80
CA GLU A 636 -3.54 37.59 15.38
C GLU A 636 -3.44 37.61 16.90
N TYR A 637 -3.71 38.76 17.51
CA TYR A 637 -3.53 38.95 18.95
C TYR A 637 -4.43 40.01 19.54
N ARG A 638 -4.65 39.91 20.86
CA ARG A 638 -5.34 40.95 21.64
C ARG A 638 -4.91 40.97 23.10
N LEU A 639 -4.92 42.17 23.68
CA LEU A 639 -4.77 42.36 25.12
C LEU A 639 -6.14 42.33 25.84
N HIS A 640 -6.12 41.97 27.12
CA HIS A 640 -7.16 42.29 28.09
C HIS A 640 -6.66 43.47 28.93
N LEU A 641 -7.38 44.59 28.90
CA LEU A 641 -7.01 45.80 29.64
C LEU A 641 -7.84 45.95 30.92
N SER A 642 -7.25 46.51 31.97
CA SER A 642 -7.96 46.92 33.18
C SER A 642 -9.18 47.78 32.85
N ASN A 643 -10.32 47.52 33.50
CA ASN A 643 -11.57 48.29 33.37
C ASN A 643 -12.19 48.35 31.96
N VAL A 644 -11.58 47.76 30.93
CA VAL A 644 -12.12 47.68 29.55
C VAL A 644 -12.37 46.23 29.12
N GLY A 645 -11.50 45.29 29.54
CA GLY A 645 -11.59 43.89 29.17
C GLY A 645 -10.84 43.54 27.88
N TRP A 646 -11.22 42.43 27.25
CA TRP A 646 -10.64 41.97 25.98
C TRP A 646 -10.90 42.98 24.85
N GLN A 647 -9.83 43.41 24.19
CA GLN A 647 -9.91 44.24 22.99
C GLN A 647 -10.30 43.42 21.75
N ASP A 648 -10.54 44.09 20.63
CA ASP A 648 -10.64 43.44 19.32
C ASP A 648 -9.32 42.74 18.95
N TRP A 649 -9.43 41.72 18.09
CA TRP A 649 -8.27 41.06 17.50
C TRP A 649 -7.55 42.02 16.54
N LYS A 650 -6.21 41.96 16.59
CA LYS A 650 -5.28 42.74 15.79
C LYS A 650 -4.36 41.81 15.00
N THR A 651 -4.10 42.16 13.75
CA THR A 651 -3.31 41.35 12.81
C THR A 651 -1.84 41.79 12.77
N SER A 652 -1.05 41.11 11.93
CA SER A 652 0.36 41.39 11.68
C SER A 652 0.63 42.89 11.43
N GLY A 653 1.46 43.51 12.28
CA GLY A 653 1.88 44.91 12.18
C GLY A 653 0.96 45.94 12.86
N GLU A 654 -0.24 45.58 13.30
CA GLU A 654 -1.13 46.49 14.03
C GLU A 654 -0.66 46.78 15.48
N VAL A 655 -1.47 47.50 16.26
CA VAL A 655 -1.26 47.74 17.69
C VAL A 655 -2.50 47.31 18.48
N SER A 656 -2.31 46.47 19.49
CA SER A 656 -3.32 46.15 20.51
C SER A 656 -2.98 46.86 21.82
N GLY A 657 -3.99 47.45 22.47
CA GLY A 657 -3.82 48.28 23.66
C GLY A 657 -3.99 49.78 23.38
N ASP A 658 -4.69 50.48 24.28
CA ASP A 658 -5.04 51.91 24.16
C ASP A 658 -3.91 52.87 24.61
N GLY A 659 -2.84 52.34 25.21
CA GLY A 659 -1.75 53.14 25.80
C GLY A 659 -2.05 53.73 27.18
N ILE A 660 -3.28 53.61 27.69
CA ILE A 660 -3.79 54.30 28.88
C ILE A 660 -4.13 53.31 30.01
N ASN A 661 -4.74 52.17 29.70
CA ASN A 661 -5.08 51.11 30.65
C ASN A 661 -3.95 50.09 30.79
N GLN A 662 -3.93 49.29 31.86
CA GLN A 662 -2.87 48.29 32.07
C GLN A 662 -3.27 46.98 31.40
N ALA A 663 -2.36 46.34 30.67
CA ALA A 663 -2.56 44.96 30.24
C ALA A 663 -2.58 44.03 31.47
N GLU A 664 -3.51 43.08 31.49
CA GLU A 664 -3.63 42.06 32.53
C GLU A 664 -3.48 40.65 31.94
N ALA A 665 -4.01 40.41 30.73
CA ALA A 665 -3.86 39.18 29.96
C ALA A 665 -3.67 39.44 28.45
N VAL A 666 -3.33 38.39 27.69
CA VAL A 666 -3.14 38.38 26.24
C VAL A 666 -3.68 37.08 25.62
N GLN A 667 -4.14 37.13 24.37
CA GLN A 667 -4.36 35.97 23.50
C GLN A 667 -3.59 36.16 22.19
N ILE A 668 -3.01 35.09 21.63
CA ILE A 668 -2.25 35.12 20.37
C ILE A 668 -2.53 33.83 19.58
N ARG A 669 -2.94 33.94 18.32
CA ARG A 669 -3.15 32.81 17.41
C ARG A 669 -2.45 33.05 16.06
N LEU A 670 -2.37 31.99 15.26
CA LEU A 670 -1.98 32.04 13.86
C LEU A 670 -3.23 31.85 13.00
N THR A 671 -3.19 32.26 11.74
CA THR A 671 -4.25 32.02 10.75
C THR A 671 -3.68 31.40 9.47
N GLY A 672 -4.54 30.97 8.54
CA GLY A 672 -4.12 30.51 7.21
C GLY A 672 -3.35 29.18 7.25
N GLU A 673 -2.23 29.09 6.53
CA GLU A 673 -1.33 27.94 6.56
C GLU A 673 -0.41 27.94 7.79
N LEU A 674 -0.06 29.11 8.32
CA LEU A 674 0.69 29.20 9.59
C LEU A 674 -0.08 28.53 10.74
N GLU A 675 -1.42 28.58 10.75
CA GLU A 675 -2.23 27.83 11.71
C GLU A 675 -2.14 26.31 11.51
N LYS A 676 -2.05 25.84 10.26
CA LYS A 676 -1.97 24.41 9.91
C LYS A 676 -0.59 23.82 10.21
N TYR A 677 0.47 24.56 9.90
CA TYR A 677 1.85 24.06 9.87
C TYR A 677 2.76 24.64 10.97
N ALA A 678 2.28 25.56 11.81
CA ALA A 678 2.99 26.03 12.99
C ALA A 678 2.10 26.08 14.24
N ASP A 679 2.75 26.15 15.40
CA ASP A 679 2.16 26.42 16.70
C ASP A 679 2.83 27.66 17.31
N ILE A 680 2.03 28.52 17.95
CA ILE A 680 2.54 29.68 18.69
C ILE A 680 2.32 29.47 20.19
N TYR A 681 3.42 29.45 20.93
CA TYR A 681 3.46 29.37 22.39
C TYR A 681 3.85 30.73 22.97
N TYR A 682 3.23 31.13 24.07
CA TYR A 682 3.54 32.38 24.76
C TYR A 682 3.29 32.29 26.25
N ARG A 683 4.10 33.01 27.03
CA ARG A 683 3.94 33.14 28.48
C ARG A 683 4.15 34.59 28.91
N THR A 684 3.61 34.91 30.08
CA THR A 684 3.61 36.28 30.63
C THR A 684 4.20 36.32 32.03
N HIS A 685 4.90 37.40 32.34
CA HIS A 685 5.26 37.76 33.71
C HIS A 685 4.19 38.68 34.29
N VAL A 686 3.55 38.29 35.39
CA VAL A 686 2.48 39.05 36.03
C VAL A 686 2.89 39.46 37.44
N SER A 687 2.57 40.70 37.85
CA SER A 687 2.81 41.18 39.22
C SER A 687 2.22 40.22 40.26
N ASN A 688 2.95 39.94 41.33
CA ASN A 688 2.62 38.99 42.41
C ASN A 688 2.59 37.50 42.02
N TYR A 689 2.65 37.14 40.74
CA TYR A 689 2.75 35.74 40.28
C TYR A 689 4.10 35.37 39.66
N GLY A 690 4.86 36.34 39.13
CA GLY A 690 6.07 36.06 38.36
C GLY A 690 5.75 35.52 36.97
N TRP A 691 6.64 34.68 36.41
CA TRP A 691 6.38 34.00 35.14
C TRP A 691 5.32 32.90 35.30
N LEU A 692 4.24 33.04 34.54
CA LEU A 692 3.25 31.98 34.35
C LEU A 692 3.73 30.94 33.32
N GLY A 693 2.97 29.85 33.18
CA GLY A 693 3.22 28.81 32.18
C GLY A 693 3.00 29.28 30.73
N TRP A 694 3.30 28.40 29.78
CA TRP A 694 3.11 28.62 28.34
C TRP A 694 1.67 28.30 27.93
N ALA A 695 0.94 29.31 27.47
CA ALA A 695 -0.27 29.17 26.67
C ALA A 695 0.07 28.83 25.21
N LYS A 696 -0.92 28.31 24.47
CA LYS A 696 -0.81 27.90 23.07
C LYS A 696 -2.00 28.42 22.25
N ASN A 697 -1.77 28.81 21.00
CA ASN A 697 -2.78 29.02 19.94
C ASN A 697 -4.15 29.57 20.42
N GLY A 698 -4.18 30.84 20.85
CA GLY A 698 -5.41 31.54 21.22
C GLY A 698 -5.87 31.34 22.67
N GLN A 699 -5.25 30.46 23.46
CA GLN A 699 -5.48 30.41 24.92
C GLN A 699 -5.15 31.76 25.57
N ALA A 700 -5.90 32.18 26.59
CA ALA A 700 -5.51 33.36 27.38
C ALA A 700 -4.22 33.08 28.15
N ALA A 701 -3.35 34.09 28.30
CA ALA A 701 -2.18 34.06 29.17
C ALA A 701 -2.15 35.33 30.03
N GLY A 702 -1.74 35.22 31.29
CA GLY A 702 -1.77 36.33 32.25
C GLY A 702 -2.90 36.21 33.26
N THR A 703 -3.56 37.32 33.60
CA THR A 703 -4.67 37.34 34.56
C THR A 703 -5.86 38.17 34.11
N THR A 704 -7.05 37.82 34.56
CA THR A 704 -8.23 38.73 34.60
C THR A 704 -8.80 38.76 36.01
N LYS A 705 -9.64 39.75 36.34
CA LYS A 705 -10.29 39.94 37.66
C LYS A 705 -9.34 40.10 38.87
N CYS A 706 -8.03 39.92 38.67
CA CYS A 706 -7.00 39.99 39.71
C CYS A 706 -6.51 41.42 39.96
N SER A 707 -6.71 42.34 39.00
CA SER A 707 -6.12 43.69 38.98
C SER A 707 -4.58 43.69 38.95
N TYR A 708 -3.97 42.59 38.48
CA TYR A 708 -2.53 42.40 38.43
C TYR A 708 -1.99 42.75 37.03
N LYS A 709 -0.83 43.41 37.01
CA LYS A 709 -0.17 43.90 35.79
C LYS A 709 0.50 42.77 35.02
N LEU A 710 0.23 42.67 33.73
CA LEU A 710 1.08 41.97 32.77
C LEU A 710 2.30 42.87 32.51
N GLN A 711 3.48 42.41 32.94
CA GLN A 711 4.70 43.21 32.98
C GLN A 711 5.66 42.89 31.83
N ALA A 712 5.79 41.61 31.47
CA ALA A 712 6.60 41.12 30.35
C ALA A 712 5.95 39.93 29.65
N ILE A 713 6.38 39.66 28.42
CA ILE A 713 5.91 38.56 27.58
C ILE A 713 7.08 37.88 26.87
N GLN A 714 7.00 36.56 26.72
CA GLN A 714 7.90 35.73 25.92
C GLN A 714 7.07 34.93 24.92
N ILE A 715 7.48 34.90 23.65
CA ILE A 715 6.68 34.34 22.55
C ILE A 715 7.59 33.48 21.67
N LYS A 716 7.12 32.28 21.31
CA LYS A 716 7.85 31.36 20.42
C LYS A 716 6.91 30.72 19.40
N ILE A 717 7.22 30.89 18.11
CA ILE A 717 6.62 30.10 17.01
C ILE A 717 7.51 28.89 16.70
N VAL A 718 6.90 27.74 16.45
CA VAL A 718 7.55 26.44 16.23
C VAL A 718 6.77 25.58 15.22
N PRO A 719 7.38 24.55 14.60
CA PRO A 719 6.67 23.58 13.77
C PRO A 719 5.46 22.93 14.47
N LYS A 720 4.43 22.59 13.68
CA LYS A 720 3.19 22.00 14.21
C LYS A 720 3.47 20.73 15.02
N GLY A 721 2.95 20.67 16.24
CA GLY A 721 3.11 19.52 17.14
C GLY A 721 4.41 19.53 17.95
N THR A 722 5.30 20.52 17.80
CA THR A 722 6.43 20.69 18.72
C THR A 722 5.92 20.95 20.14
N ALA A 723 6.56 20.30 21.13
CA ALA A 723 6.22 20.45 22.54
C ALA A 723 6.40 21.89 23.05
N ALA A 724 5.67 22.25 24.11
CA ALA A 724 5.81 23.56 24.75
C ALA A 724 7.23 23.76 25.32
N PRO A 725 7.82 24.97 25.31
CA PRO A 725 9.17 25.22 25.84
C PRO A 725 9.33 25.10 27.37
N GLY A 726 8.34 24.56 28.06
CA GLY A 726 8.25 24.42 29.51
C GLY A 726 6.81 24.08 29.93
N SER A 727 6.50 24.19 31.23
CA SER A 727 5.15 23.91 31.75
C SER A 727 4.06 24.68 30.99
N ASN A 728 3.10 23.93 30.46
CA ASN A 728 1.88 24.40 29.81
C ASN A 728 0.67 24.40 30.77
N SER A 729 0.92 24.54 32.07
CA SER A 729 -0.10 24.69 33.11
C SER A 729 0.06 26.03 33.82
N ASN A 730 -0.99 26.51 34.48
CA ASN A 730 -0.98 27.81 35.19
C ASN A 730 -0.60 29.01 34.30
N TYR A 731 -0.76 28.93 32.98
CA TYR A 731 -0.51 30.05 32.04
C TYR A 731 -1.49 31.22 32.22
N TYR A 732 -2.65 30.97 32.84
CA TYR A 732 -3.72 31.92 33.07
C TYR A 732 -4.36 31.74 34.45
N LYS A 733 -4.83 32.84 35.06
CA LYS A 733 -5.62 32.84 36.32
C LYS A 733 -6.67 33.94 36.30
N ASP A 734 -7.92 33.64 36.67
CA ASP A 734 -8.99 34.63 36.85
C ASP A 734 -9.35 34.88 38.33
N THR A 735 -8.50 34.38 39.24
CA THR A 735 -8.68 34.48 40.69
C THR A 735 -7.37 34.92 41.37
N LYS A 736 -7.50 35.77 42.40
CA LYS A 736 -6.37 36.30 43.17
C LYS A 736 -5.68 35.19 43.97
N TYR A 737 -4.40 35.41 44.28
CA TYR A 737 -3.57 34.44 44.97
C TYR A 737 -4.16 34.08 46.34
N ILE A 738 -4.39 32.78 46.57
CA ILE A 738 -4.84 32.24 47.86
C ILE A 738 -3.61 32.01 48.75
N ARG A 739 -3.65 32.53 49.97
CA ARG A 739 -2.63 32.30 50.99
C ARG A 739 -3.24 31.90 52.34
N MET A 740 -2.39 31.39 53.22
CA MET A 740 -2.71 31.31 54.64
C MET A 740 -2.79 32.75 55.20
N LEU A 741 -3.94 33.09 55.76
CA LEU A 741 -4.18 34.36 56.46
C LEU A 741 -3.74 34.25 57.92
N ALA A 742 -3.96 33.08 58.53
CA ALA A 742 -3.58 32.79 59.90
C ALA A 742 -3.36 31.30 60.15
N ARG A 743 -2.52 31.01 61.15
CA ARG A 743 -2.45 29.73 61.86
C ARG A 743 -2.48 30.02 63.35
N PHE A 744 -3.18 29.21 64.12
CA PHE A 744 -3.17 29.26 65.58
C PHE A 744 -3.29 27.86 66.17
N SER A 745 -2.84 27.70 67.41
CA SER A 745 -2.84 26.41 68.09
C SER A 745 -2.86 26.55 69.61
N THR A 746 -3.47 25.59 70.29
CA THR A 746 -3.35 25.42 71.75
C THR A 746 -2.93 23.99 72.07
N VAL A 747 -2.14 23.81 73.14
CA VAL A 747 -1.78 22.49 73.65
C VAL A 747 -2.83 22.06 74.69
N SER A 748 -3.43 20.88 74.52
CA SER A 748 -4.43 20.35 75.44
C SER A 748 -3.85 20.15 76.84
N THR A 749 -4.57 20.65 77.84
CA THR A 749 -4.33 20.36 79.27
C THR A 749 -5.42 19.45 79.85
N ASN A 750 -6.16 18.75 78.99
CA ASN A 750 -7.31 17.92 79.36
C ASN A 750 -6.95 16.42 79.38
N ASP A 751 -7.78 15.61 80.04
CA ASP A 751 -7.70 14.14 79.98
C ASP A 751 -8.03 13.57 78.59
N ALA A 752 -7.91 12.25 78.42
CA ALA A 752 -8.13 11.57 77.14
C ALA A 752 -9.56 11.71 76.57
N ASN A 753 -10.59 11.88 77.42
CA ASN A 753 -11.96 12.15 76.97
C ASN A 753 -12.15 13.64 76.64
N GLY A 754 -11.59 14.54 77.44
CA GLY A 754 -11.60 15.97 77.14
C GLY A 754 -10.86 16.30 75.85
N PHE A 755 -9.69 15.68 75.61
CA PHE A 755 -8.97 15.75 74.34
C PHE A 755 -9.80 15.19 73.19
N TYR A 756 -10.40 14.00 73.33
CA TYR A 756 -11.30 13.44 72.32
C TYR A 756 -12.46 14.38 71.96
N ASN A 757 -13.10 14.98 72.97
CA ASN A 757 -14.21 15.92 72.80
C ASN A 757 -13.79 17.18 72.04
N MET A 758 -12.67 17.82 72.43
CA MET A 758 -12.19 19.01 71.73
C MET A 758 -11.68 18.69 70.31
N SER A 759 -11.06 17.53 70.09
CA SER A 759 -10.68 17.07 68.74
C SER A 759 -11.91 16.87 67.86
N ARG A 760 -12.98 16.25 68.41
CA ARG A 760 -14.26 16.05 67.71
C ARG A 760 -14.92 17.38 67.35
N ALA A 761 -15.07 18.29 68.32
CA ALA A 761 -15.64 19.61 68.08
C ALA A 761 -14.80 20.46 67.12
N LEU A 762 -13.46 20.39 67.17
CA LEU A 762 -12.64 21.13 66.21
C LEU A 762 -12.69 20.52 64.80
N SER A 763 -12.89 19.20 64.67
CA SER A 763 -12.93 18.50 63.38
C SER A 763 -14.11 18.89 62.48
N SER A 764 -15.26 19.29 63.05
CA SER A 764 -16.42 19.76 62.26
C SER A 764 -16.18 21.07 61.52
N PHE A 765 -15.11 21.81 61.85
CA PHE A 765 -14.70 23.03 61.14
C PHE A 765 -13.72 22.76 59.98
N ASN A 766 -13.26 21.52 59.79
CA ASN A 766 -12.28 21.21 58.75
C ASN A 766 -12.93 21.23 57.35
N GLY A 767 -12.49 22.16 56.50
CA GLY A 767 -13.04 22.38 55.16
C GLY A 767 -14.21 23.36 55.11
N VAL A 768 -14.63 23.95 56.24
CA VAL A 768 -15.73 24.92 56.27
C VAL A 768 -15.33 26.21 55.57
N VAL A 769 -16.13 26.63 54.59
CA VAL A 769 -15.97 27.91 53.88
C VAL A 769 -16.90 28.95 54.47
N VAL A 770 -16.35 30.09 54.89
CA VAL A 770 -17.10 31.27 55.35
C VAL A 770 -17.13 32.29 54.23
N ASN A 771 -18.30 32.51 53.64
CA ASN A 771 -18.49 33.47 52.54
C ASN A 771 -18.47 34.93 53.05
N PRO A 772 -18.27 35.93 52.17
CA PRO A 772 -18.35 37.34 52.55
C PRO A 772 -19.70 37.66 53.21
N GLY A 773 -19.65 38.37 54.33
CA GLY A 773 -20.82 38.71 55.15
C GLY A 773 -21.42 37.55 55.96
N GLN A 774 -20.99 36.30 55.75
CA GLN A 774 -21.48 35.14 56.49
C GLN A 774 -20.95 35.13 57.92
N THR A 775 -21.85 35.05 58.90
CA THR A 775 -21.52 34.75 60.30
C THR A 775 -21.48 33.23 60.49
N LEU A 776 -20.38 32.71 61.00
CA LEU A 776 -20.22 31.33 61.46
C LEU A 776 -20.44 31.28 62.98
N SER A 777 -21.16 30.27 63.43
CA SER A 777 -21.50 29.96 64.83
C SER A 777 -20.82 28.64 65.23
N PHE A 778 -20.19 28.59 66.40
CA PHE A 778 -19.49 27.38 66.85
C PHE A 778 -20.46 26.23 67.04
N PHE A 779 -21.56 26.42 67.79
CA PHE A 779 -22.59 25.38 67.92
C PHE A 779 -23.45 25.18 66.67
N GLY A 780 -23.54 26.18 65.79
CA GLY A 780 -24.16 26.03 64.46
C GLY A 780 -23.40 25.09 63.52
N VAL A 781 -22.12 24.82 63.78
CA VAL A 781 -21.29 23.87 63.02
C VAL A 781 -21.00 22.58 63.80
N ALA A 782 -20.66 22.68 65.09
CA ALA A 782 -20.31 21.53 65.93
C ALA A 782 -21.53 20.79 66.51
N GLY A 783 -22.70 21.42 66.51
CA GLY A 783 -23.95 20.88 67.06
C GLY A 783 -23.95 20.74 68.60
N PRO A 784 -25.00 20.12 69.16
CA PRO A 784 -25.06 19.80 70.59
C PRO A 784 -23.93 18.82 70.96
N CYS A 785 -23.11 19.13 71.95
CA CYS A 785 -21.95 18.30 72.32
C CYS A 785 -22.31 17.11 73.24
N GLY A 786 -23.42 16.44 72.96
CA GLY A 786 -23.99 15.36 73.79
C GLY A 786 -23.55 13.94 73.40
N GLN A 787 -23.98 12.96 74.20
CA GLN A 787 -23.72 11.53 73.98
C GLN A 787 -24.23 11.05 72.61
N ALA A 788 -25.42 11.49 72.19
CA ALA A 788 -26.01 11.14 70.91
C ALA A 788 -25.18 11.62 69.71
N GLN A 789 -24.48 12.75 69.87
CA GLN A 789 -23.55 13.30 68.89
C GLN A 789 -22.13 12.70 69.02
N GLY A 790 -21.94 11.67 69.85
CA GLY A 790 -20.71 10.90 69.99
C GLY A 790 -19.65 11.51 70.92
N TYR A 791 -20.00 12.51 71.73
CA TYR A 791 -19.11 13.05 72.75
C TYR A 791 -19.03 12.14 73.99
N ARG A 792 -17.97 12.29 74.79
CA ARG A 792 -17.68 11.48 75.98
C ARG A 792 -17.87 12.28 77.27
N PRO A 793 -18.10 11.62 78.42
CA PRO A 793 -18.04 12.28 79.73
C PRO A 793 -16.62 12.77 80.01
N GLY A 794 -16.50 14.04 80.41
CA GLY A 794 -15.26 14.69 80.85
C GLY A 794 -15.57 15.82 81.82
N GLY A 795 -14.54 16.54 82.28
CA GLY A 795 -14.70 17.66 83.21
C GLY A 795 -15.52 18.81 82.62
N VAL A 796 -16.55 19.24 83.34
CA VAL A 796 -17.34 20.46 83.07
C VAL A 796 -17.47 21.28 84.35
N VAL A 797 -17.84 22.56 84.24
CA VAL A 797 -18.12 23.39 85.43
C VAL A 797 -19.29 22.75 86.19
N GLY A 798 -19.05 22.36 87.45
CA GLY A 798 -20.04 21.68 88.29
C GLY A 798 -19.99 20.14 88.30
N GLY A 799 -19.13 19.47 87.52
CA GLY A 799 -18.97 18.02 87.64
C GLY A 799 -18.43 17.31 86.39
N ILE A 800 -19.00 16.13 86.10
CA ILE A 800 -18.69 15.33 84.90
C ILE A 800 -19.88 15.44 83.93
N GLY A 801 -19.61 15.80 82.68
CA GLY A 801 -20.63 16.00 81.66
C GLY A 801 -20.13 15.68 80.25
N TYR A 802 -21.06 15.49 79.32
CA TYR A 802 -20.71 15.31 77.90
C TYR A 802 -20.19 16.61 77.30
N GLY A 803 -19.15 16.51 76.46
CA GLY A 803 -18.55 17.68 75.82
C GLY A 803 -17.55 18.45 76.69
N GLY A 804 -17.17 17.94 77.87
CA GLY A 804 -16.06 18.51 78.64
C GLY A 804 -14.81 18.71 77.77
N GLY A 805 -14.17 19.89 77.87
CA GLY A 805 -13.01 20.28 77.06
C GLY A 805 -13.29 21.12 75.80
N ILE A 806 -14.52 21.19 75.27
CA ILE A 806 -14.81 21.88 73.99
C ILE A 806 -14.48 23.38 73.97
N CYS A 807 -14.45 24.07 75.11
CA CYS A 807 -14.06 25.48 75.17
C CYS A 807 -12.60 25.71 74.73
N GLN A 808 -11.73 24.69 74.82
CA GLN A 808 -10.38 24.78 74.26
C GLN A 808 -10.39 24.68 72.72
N ALA A 809 -11.31 23.91 72.12
CA ALA A 809 -11.52 23.94 70.67
C ALA A 809 -12.07 25.29 70.21
N SER A 810 -13.08 25.83 70.90
CA SER A 810 -13.63 27.17 70.63
C SER A 810 -12.56 28.27 70.77
N THR A 811 -11.76 28.24 71.83
CA THR A 811 -10.62 29.15 72.02
C THR A 811 -9.58 29.03 70.89
N THR A 812 -9.29 27.80 70.43
CA THR A 812 -8.37 27.59 69.31
C THR A 812 -8.93 28.19 68.02
N LEU A 813 -10.21 27.97 67.72
CA LEU A 813 -10.90 28.55 66.57
C LEU A 813 -10.92 30.09 66.63
N TYR A 814 -11.27 30.66 67.80
CA TYR A 814 -11.26 32.10 68.06
C TYR A 814 -9.87 32.72 67.83
N GLY A 815 -8.82 32.13 68.41
CA GLY A 815 -7.44 32.61 68.29
C GLY A 815 -6.89 32.59 66.86
N GLY A 816 -7.44 31.73 66.00
CA GLY A 816 -7.25 31.75 64.55
C GLY A 816 -8.10 32.81 63.85
N ALA A 817 -9.39 32.91 64.17
CA ALA A 817 -10.33 33.85 63.55
C ALA A 817 -9.89 35.32 63.73
N ILE A 818 -9.47 35.72 64.95
CA ILE A 818 -8.96 37.08 65.20
C ILE A 818 -7.69 37.40 64.40
N ARG A 819 -6.84 36.39 64.17
CA ARG A 819 -5.60 36.49 63.35
C ARG A 819 -5.87 36.46 61.85
N ALA A 820 -6.96 35.85 61.42
CA ALA A 820 -7.39 35.82 60.03
C ALA A 820 -8.08 37.14 59.60
N GLY A 821 -8.41 38.02 60.55
CA GLY A 821 -9.10 39.28 60.31
C GLY A 821 -10.62 39.22 60.46
N MET A 822 -11.19 38.09 60.91
CA MET A 822 -12.63 37.91 61.11
C MET A 822 -13.19 38.91 62.14
N THR A 823 -14.40 39.40 61.92
CA THR A 823 -15.12 40.26 62.87
C THR A 823 -15.79 39.40 63.93
N ILE A 824 -15.54 39.68 65.21
CA ILE A 824 -16.13 38.91 66.32
C ILE A 824 -17.53 39.46 66.61
N ILE A 825 -18.53 38.57 66.61
CA ILE A 825 -19.96 38.90 66.78
C ILE A 825 -20.45 38.47 68.16
N GLU A 826 -20.03 37.30 68.63
CA GLU A 826 -20.29 36.80 69.98
C GLU A 826 -19.04 36.05 70.48
N ARG A 827 -18.64 36.35 71.72
CA ARG A 827 -17.59 35.65 72.45
C ARG A 827 -17.75 35.98 73.92
N ASN A 828 -17.75 34.96 74.77
CA ASN A 828 -17.69 35.10 76.23
C ASN A 828 -16.35 34.58 76.77
N ASN A 829 -15.91 35.08 77.92
CA ASN A 829 -14.76 34.54 78.65
C ASN A 829 -15.20 33.46 79.66
N HIS A 830 -14.26 32.61 80.06
CA HIS A 830 -14.47 31.68 81.17
C HIS A 830 -14.58 32.45 82.49
N THR A 831 -15.34 31.95 83.46
CA THR A 831 -15.35 32.51 84.82
C THR A 831 -13.97 32.40 85.47
N ILE A 832 -13.29 31.25 85.36
CA ILE A 832 -11.90 31.05 85.78
C ILE A 832 -11.00 31.07 84.54
N ALA A 833 -9.91 31.84 84.56
CA ALA A 833 -9.05 31.99 83.38
C ALA A 833 -8.38 30.68 82.94
N SER A 834 -8.48 30.37 81.64
CA SER A 834 -7.86 29.20 81.04
C SER A 834 -6.33 29.26 81.04
N THR A 835 -5.66 28.13 81.23
CA THR A 835 -4.19 28.00 81.18
C THR A 835 -3.61 27.91 79.77
N TYR A 836 -4.43 27.63 78.75
CA TYR A 836 -3.99 27.36 77.38
C TYR A 836 -3.86 28.59 76.46
N VAL A 837 -4.25 29.78 76.92
CA VAL A 837 -4.03 31.09 76.26
C VAL A 837 -3.86 32.22 77.29
N PRO A 838 -3.27 33.37 76.93
CA PRO A 838 -3.24 34.54 77.80
C PRO A 838 -4.64 35.05 78.20
N ARG A 839 -4.76 35.64 79.39
CA ARG A 839 -5.99 36.34 79.85
C ARG A 839 -6.40 37.37 78.80
N GLY A 840 -7.68 37.40 78.46
CA GLY A 840 -8.28 38.23 77.41
C GLY A 840 -8.42 37.55 76.04
N LEU A 841 -7.84 36.35 75.82
CA LEU A 841 -7.82 35.68 74.49
C LEU A 841 -8.53 34.30 74.46
N ASP A 842 -9.23 33.92 75.53
CA ASP A 842 -10.03 32.70 75.61
C ASP A 842 -11.42 32.87 74.99
N ALA A 843 -12.08 31.77 74.63
CA ALA A 843 -13.50 31.75 74.24
C ALA A 843 -14.23 30.59 74.94
N MET A 844 -15.18 30.93 75.80
CA MET A 844 -16.06 30.01 76.53
C MET A 844 -17.33 29.75 75.70
N VAL A 845 -17.80 28.50 75.69
CA VAL A 845 -19.04 28.10 75.02
C VAL A 845 -19.84 27.13 75.90
N SER A 846 -21.16 27.33 75.98
CA SER A 846 -22.12 26.45 76.66
C SER A 846 -23.36 26.28 75.78
N TYR A 847 -23.75 25.04 75.47
CA TYR A 847 -24.80 24.77 74.51
C TYR A 847 -26.17 25.17 75.06
N GLY A 848 -26.71 26.28 74.56
CA GLY A 848 -27.95 26.90 75.02
C GLY A 848 -27.74 28.31 75.57
N ASP A 849 -26.59 28.58 76.18
CA ASP A 849 -26.34 29.84 76.94
C ASP A 849 -25.32 30.78 76.28
N SER A 850 -24.30 30.25 75.61
CA SER A 850 -23.13 31.04 75.15
C SER A 850 -22.43 30.39 73.95
N ASP A 851 -22.28 31.13 72.86
CA ASP A 851 -21.64 30.65 71.62
C ASP A 851 -20.41 31.48 71.25
N LEU A 852 -19.62 30.98 70.29
CA LEU A 852 -18.60 31.75 69.58
C LEU A 852 -19.13 32.04 68.17
N LYS A 853 -19.32 33.32 67.84
CA LYS A 853 -19.78 33.76 66.53
C LYS A 853 -18.79 34.75 65.92
N PHE A 854 -18.40 34.54 64.66
CA PHE A 854 -17.55 35.46 63.91
C PHE A 854 -17.98 35.56 62.44
N ARG A 855 -17.77 36.73 61.83
CA ARG A 855 -18.21 37.07 60.47
C ARG A 855 -17.03 37.39 59.56
N ASN A 856 -17.10 36.92 58.32
CA ASN A 856 -16.09 37.23 57.30
C ASN A 856 -16.40 38.54 56.56
N ASP A 857 -15.75 39.63 56.96
CA ASP A 857 -15.89 40.95 56.34
C ASP A 857 -14.79 41.26 55.29
N LEU A 858 -14.03 40.26 54.84
CA LEU A 858 -12.85 40.46 53.97
C LEU A 858 -13.18 40.60 52.47
N GLY A 859 -14.45 40.44 52.08
CA GLY A 859 -14.90 40.57 50.69
C GLY A 859 -14.63 39.36 49.78
N PHE A 860 -13.92 38.33 50.26
CA PHE A 860 -13.71 37.06 49.58
C PHE A 860 -13.98 35.87 50.53
N PRO A 861 -14.34 34.67 50.03
CA PRO A 861 -14.52 33.49 50.87
C PRO A 861 -13.23 33.06 51.58
N VAL A 862 -13.35 32.53 52.81
CA VAL A 862 -12.22 32.01 53.60
C VAL A 862 -12.52 30.59 54.05
N THR A 863 -11.61 29.67 53.74
CA THR A 863 -11.67 28.26 54.14
C THR A 863 -10.95 28.06 55.47
N ILE A 864 -11.60 27.35 56.38
CA ILE A 864 -11.06 26.90 57.66
C ILE A 864 -10.54 25.47 57.49
N LYS A 865 -9.34 25.19 57.98
CA LYS A 865 -8.73 23.86 58.05
C LYS A 865 -8.35 23.58 59.50
N THR A 866 -8.69 22.41 60.01
CA THR A 866 -8.39 22.01 61.39
C THR A 866 -7.84 20.60 61.48
N TYR A 867 -6.94 20.38 62.42
CA TYR A 867 -6.30 19.09 62.68
C TYR A 867 -5.69 19.06 64.09
N THR A 868 -5.24 17.88 64.52
CA THR A 868 -4.51 17.70 65.77
C THR A 868 -3.19 16.96 65.51
N VAL A 869 -2.15 17.27 66.29
CA VAL A 869 -0.85 16.58 66.25
C VAL A 869 -0.37 16.39 67.68
N GLY A 870 -0.13 15.14 68.08
CA GLY A 870 0.08 14.83 69.51
C GLY A 870 -1.11 15.30 70.34
N ASN A 871 -0.84 16.10 71.37
CA ASN A 871 -1.87 16.72 72.22
C ASN A 871 -2.21 18.17 71.79
N THR A 872 -1.78 18.62 70.61
CA THR A 872 -1.90 20.01 70.15
C THR A 872 -2.99 20.16 69.09
N LEU A 873 -3.86 21.15 69.26
CA LEU A 873 -4.94 21.52 68.35
C LEU A 873 -4.46 22.62 67.40
N TYR A 874 -4.77 22.50 66.10
CA TYR A 874 -4.42 23.50 65.10
C TYR A 874 -5.65 23.97 64.31
N VAL A 875 -5.69 25.27 64.05
CA VAL A 875 -6.56 25.88 63.03
C VAL A 875 -5.72 26.73 62.07
N GLU A 876 -6.07 26.65 60.79
CA GLU A 876 -5.53 27.44 59.70
C GLU A 876 -6.67 28.08 58.90
N PHE A 877 -6.53 29.35 58.55
CA PHE A 877 -7.49 30.10 57.73
C PHE A 877 -6.83 30.46 56.40
N TYR A 878 -7.48 30.15 55.28
CA TYR A 878 -6.99 30.38 53.93
C TYR A 878 -7.97 31.23 53.11
N GLY A 879 -7.48 32.24 52.40
CA GLY A 879 -8.30 33.11 51.55
C GLY A 879 -7.44 33.86 50.53
N GLN A 880 -8.07 34.70 49.70
CA GLN A 880 -7.33 35.59 48.81
C GLN A 880 -6.42 36.53 49.63
N ASP A 881 -5.26 36.92 49.10
CA ASP A 881 -4.47 37.97 49.75
C ASP A 881 -5.23 39.30 49.76
N PRO A 882 -5.54 39.90 50.93
CA PRO A 882 -6.12 41.24 51.00
C PRO A 882 -5.14 42.32 50.52
N GLY A 883 -3.83 42.02 50.45
CA GLY A 883 -2.77 42.94 50.03
C GLY A 883 -2.41 44.01 51.07
N TRP A 884 -3.40 44.54 51.80
CA TRP A 884 -3.23 45.65 52.74
C TRP A 884 -2.63 45.29 54.10
N PHE A 885 -2.59 44.02 54.51
CA PHE A 885 -1.82 43.54 55.68
C PHE A 885 -1.06 42.25 55.35
N ASP A 886 0.01 41.98 56.07
CA ASP A 886 0.81 40.75 55.96
C ASP A 886 0.36 39.72 57.01
N PHE A 887 0.37 40.11 58.28
CA PHE A 887 -0.12 39.32 59.41
C PHE A 887 -0.83 40.19 60.46
N ILE A 888 -1.48 39.53 61.42
CA ILE A 888 -2.20 40.17 62.53
C ILE A 888 -1.70 39.59 63.86
N GLU A 889 -1.35 40.46 64.81
CA GLU A 889 -0.94 40.10 66.17
C GLU A 889 -1.98 40.53 67.22
N PRO A 890 -2.70 39.57 67.82
CA PRO A 890 -3.44 39.78 69.05
C PRO A 890 -2.52 39.94 70.27
N VAL A 891 -2.74 41.01 71.04
CA VAL A 891 -2.02 41.35 72.28
C VAL A 891 -3.05 41.58 73.39
N SER A 892 -2.80 41.10 74.59
CA SER A 892 -3.69 41.29 75.75
C SER A 892 -2.95 41.67 77.02
N TRP A 893 -3.66 42.29 77.96
CA TRP A 893 -3.17 42.70 79.27
C TRP A 893 -4.29 42.60 80.31
N SER A 894 -3.92 42.51 81.60
CA SER A 894 -4.90 42.32 82.69
C SER A 894 -4.52 43.08 83.95
N SER A 895 -5.53 43.51 84.70
CA SER A 895 -5.39 44.09 86.04
C SER A 895 -6.44 43.46 86.96
N GLY A 896 -5.97 42.68 87.94
CA GLY A 896 -6.82 41.85 88.80
C GLY A 896 -7.74 40.93 88.00
N HIS A 897 -9.04 41.03 88.27
CA HIS A 897 -10.11 40.26 87.63
C HIS A 897 -10.34 40.64 86.16
N SER A 898 -10.01 41.86 85.75
CA SER A 898 -10.26 42.36 84.38
C SER A 898 -9.10 42.07 83.42
N ALA A 899 -9.43 41.79 82.16
CA ALA A 899 -8.48 41.75 81.05
C ALA A 899 -9.04 42.43 79.78
N TRP A 900 -8.14 42.97 78.98
CA TRP A 900 -8.43 43.62 77.70
C TRP A 900 -7.52 43.04 76.62
N ALA A 901 -7.98 43.08 75.38
CA ALA A 901 -7.22 42.61 74.24
C ALA A 901 -7.41 43.53 73.03
N GLN A 902 -6.40 43.56 72.16
CA GLN A 902 -6.39 44.25 70.88
C GLN A 902 -5.80 43.34 69.82
N ARG A 903 -6.09 43.61 68.55
CA ARG A 903 -5.34 43.06 67.41
C ARG A 903 -4.67 44.19 66.62
N LYS A 904 -3.40 43.99 66.29
CA LYS A 904 -2.56 44.88 65.47
C LYS A 904 -2.36 44.26 64.09
N TYR A 905 -2.63 45.03 63.05
CA TYR A 905 -2.39 44.64 61.66
C TYR A 905 -1.02 45.18 61.24
N TYR A 906 -0.17 44.30 60.71
CA TYR A 906 1.17 44.66 60.25
C TYR A 906 1.24 44.70 58.72
N LYS A 907 1.93 45.70 58.17
CA LYS A 907 2.34 45.75 56.75
C LYS A 907 3.77 46.23 56.65
N ASN A 908 4.62 45.50 55.91
CA ASN A 908 6.04 45.79 55.71
C ASN A 908 6.80 46.01 57.05
N GLY A 909 6.44 45.26 58.10
CA GLY A 909 7.01 45.37 59.45
C GLY A 909 6.37 46.44 60.36
N SER A 910 5.57 47.36 59.83
CA SER A 910 4.94 48.45 60.59
C SER A 910 3.49 48.15 60.97
N VAL A 911 3.04 48.61 62.14
CA VAL A 911 1.60 48.56 62.51
C VAL A 911 0.84 49.62 61.70
N ILE A 912 -0.21 49.20 61.00
CA ILE A 912 -1.05 50.08 60.16
C ILE A 912 -2.48 50.25 60.68
N ARG A 913 -2.95 49.37 61.56
CA ARG A 913 -4.28 49.41 62.18
C ARG A 913 -4.22 48.67 63.52
N THR A 914 -4.91 49.21 64.52
CA THR A 914 -5.15 48.54 65.81
C THR A 914 -6.65 48.51 66.05
N GLU A 915 -7.15 47.43 66.63
CA GLU A 915 -8.58 47.22 66.86
C GLU A 915 -8.81 46.55 68.22
N ASN A 916 -9.79 47.02 68.98
CA ASN A 916 -10.16 46.43 70.27
C ASN A 916 -10.88 45.10 70.07
N LEU A 917 -10.50 44.09 70.86
CA LEU A 917 -11.23 42.84 71.02
C LEU A 917 -12.09 42.92 72.29
N PRO A 918 -13.10 42.03 72.47
CA PRO A 918 -13.91 42.01 73.68
C PRO A 918 -13.06 41.90 74.96
N SER A 919 -13.39 42.69 75.98
CA SER A 919 -12.81 42.56 77.32
C SER A 919 -13.23 41.25 77.98
N SER A 920 -12.60 40.92 79.11
CA SER A 920 -12.90 39.73 79.92
C SER A 920 -12.93 40.08 81.40
N TYR A 921 -13.78 39.43 82.16
CA TYR A 921 -13.81 39.52 83.62
C TYR A 921 -13.86 38.13 84.24
N TYR A 922 -12.82 37.77 84.98
CA TYR A 922 -12.66 36.48 85.64
C TYR A 922 -12.95 36.59 87.13
N TYR A 923 -13.53 35.55 87.73
CA TYR A 923 -13.63 35.36 89.17
C TYR A 923 -12.43 34.52 89.66
N ASN A 924 -12.22 34.45 90.98
CA ASN A 924 -11.17 33.63 91.60
C ASN A 924 -11.55 32.14 91.56
#